data_AF-G8X7F1-F1
#
_entry.id   AF-G8X7F1-F1
#
_cell.length_a   1.000
_cell.length_b   1.000
_cell.length_c   1.000
_cell.angle_alpha   90.00
_cell.angle_beta   90.00
_cell.angle_gamma   90.00
#
_symmetry.space_group_name_H-M   'P 1'
#
loop_
_entity.id
_entity.type
_entity.pdbx_description
1 polymer ?
#
loop_
_entity_poly.entity_id
_entity_poly.type
_entity_poly.pdbx_seq_one_letter_code
_entity_poly.pdbx_strand_id
1 'polypeptide(L)'
;MKKGISAISGVTSPTVGEKYTYHISEWYPNTPIFEREQAKVTWELFKKRSDGRFTTTHIKKKGDSSFTFGESSVGETYRLEGYLYQPEGGGLIITPKASKIPKICKVDLNYVDDSKGSVFSFTEKLRAKAHCINMFNKEVLFTLWEDDAKGSGHNTTNQLIDTKKAKVDLYGDAEVDFMLTKALMKKAMEGETDIRELEFYVTVEYYKTKKHTTSNVEIKNPSPTENKKPSQPTAIKKAKGSPAEHKPRSKKEEKGVFRSISETIDEIWDWAETQGIAQRDKPHTIEIPEGKSPAVIGKTKVERASSRGTDCGERYCIKKGDKSELIREINIRLAGFGGNVPTDEFTERTEKMIKQFQRDYMKVPETGKVCGNVLRAIDDFSTKFDIGVTFWDQLKCSCSTKGRQASSELRGIKEKNICDGFGDHTGKGTYKATPHNEANHNYEYPGIHRSLLFGLKTLKFYFSQQTIYSLDLISSGYRCRFKNYTTTNHQGKAIDIQFSKGDWKIRGEQKKNLETLRKIRDEFYIKYLGGQENWTNPNKFSIEPIDLLYKKNGKVRFDHTFSWIHFDVRRFDSIYLEDKYFCKNSQSLNSKSLVQLAREMGLNDLCNCFRSFTPQGKPEAEKKDSNGRVDPKTLKLSDKGKQFIKDWEKFEPKAYNDSEGYCTIGYGHLIKRKKCEDITIPDEFKNGITEKRATELFELRLSKFEEAIKRDIIVPLYQYEYDALVSLVFNTGPEFLNTGGKNKGETLIKKKINNKEYEAGADEMSDVTNGGTSGLVKRRKAEINMFKNNVYDSTH
;
A
#
# COMPACT_ATOMS: atom_id res chain seq x y z
N MET A 1 -29.11 26.87 40.11
CA MET A 1 -27.83 26.65 40.81
C MET A 1 -27.23 25.35 40.31
N LYS A 2 -25.90 25.21 40.27
CA LYS A 2 -25.25 23.95 39.91
C LYS A 2 -25.43 22.90 41.03
N LYS A 3 -25.59 21.63 40.66
CA LYS A 3 -25.82 20.48 41.55
C LYS A 3 -25.14 19.24 40.98
N GLY A 4 -24.04 18.86 41.60
CA GLY A 4 -23.10 17.87 41.07
C GLY A 4 -21.67 18.16 41.55
N ILE A 5 -20.72 17.97 40.64
CA ILE A 5 -19.28 18.00 40.88
C ILE A 5 -18.71 19.34 40.40
N SER A 6 -17.97 20.04 41.27
CA SER A 6 -17.30 21.29 40.92
C SER A 6 -15.92 21.06 40.33
N ALA A 7 -15.18 20.06 40.81
CA ALA A 7 -13.84 19.74 40.33
C ALA A 7 -13.56 18.23 40.30
N ILE A 8 -12.82 17.80 39.27
CA ILE A 8 -12.23 16.46 39.15
C ILE A 8 -10.72 16.57 38.95
N SER A 9 -9.98 15.56 39.39
CA SER A 9 -8.53 15.46 39.23
C SER A 9 -8.11 14.17 38.52
N GLY A 10 -6.90 14.18 37.97
CA GLY A 10 -6.32 13.07 37.22
C GLY A 10 -5.24 13.57 36.25
N VAL A 11 -4.78 12.70 35.37
CA VAL A 11 -3.66 13.02 34.45
C VAL A 11 -4.17 13.82 33.25
N THR A 12 -3.72 15.06 33.12
CA THR A 12 -4.11 15.98 32.03
C THR A 12 -3.40 15.72 30.70
N SER A 13 -2.27 15.00 30.70
CA SER A 13 -1.63 14.51 29.48
C SER A 13 -1.33 13.00 29.58
N PRO A 14 -2.36 12.15 29.43
CA PRO A 14 -2.24 10.71 29.51
C PRO A 14 -1.48 10.18 28.29
N THR A 15 -0.65 9.16 28.48
CA THR A 15 -0.08 8.40 27.36
C THR A 15 -1.18 7.57 26.71
N VAL A 16 -1.22 7.52 25.38
CA VAL A 16 -2.16 6.63 24.68
C VAL A 16 -1.91 5.15 25.02
N GLY A 17 -2.99 4.36 25.04
CA GLY A 17 -3.04 2.95 25.42
C GLY A 17 -2.72 2.63 26.89
N GLU A 18 -2.63 3.62 27.76
CA GLU A 18 -2.62 3.46 29.22
C GLU A 18 -4.00 3.79 29.81
N LYS A 19 -4.40 3.06 30.86
CA LYS A 19 -5.67 3.25 31.57
C LYS A 19 -5.46 4.20 32.75
N TYR A 20 -6.17 5.32 32.76
CA TYR A 20 -6.12 6.33 33.81
C TYR A 20 -7.45 6.41 34.54
N THR A 21 -7.42 6.46 35.86
CA THR A 21 -8.59 6.71 36.72
C THR A 21 -8.63 8.19 37.11
N TYR A 22 -9.82 8.77 37.08
CA TYR A 22 -10.05 10.17 37.46
C TYR A 22 -10.88 10.23 38.75
N HIS A 23 -10.65 11.25 39.56
CA HIS A 23 -11.18 11.33 40.92
C HIS A 23 -12.01 12.59 41.10
N ILE A 24 -13.07 12.50 41.91
CA ILE A 24 -13.87 13.65 42.30
C ILE A 24 -13.07 14.42 43.36
N SER A 25 -12.70 15.67 43.07
CA SER A 25 -11.97 16.51 44.03
C SER A 25 -12.94 17.31 44.90
N GLU A 26 -14.00 17.83 44.30
CA GLU A 26 -14.98 18.67 44.98
C GLU A 26 -16.40 18.48 44.46
N TRP A 27 -17.37 18.72 45.33
CA TRP A 27 -18.80 18.80 45.00
C TRP A 27 -19.28 20.24 45.19
N TYR A 28 -20.20 20.72 44.36
CA TYR A 28 -20.80 22.05 44.59
C TYR A 28 -21.46 22.08 45.99
N PRO A 29 -21.40 23.22 46.73
CA PRO A 29 -21.98 23.32 48.07
C PRO A 29 -23.45 22.90 48.14
N ASN A 30 -24.22 23.17 47.09
CA ASN A 30 -25.64 22.85 46.96
C ASN A 30 -25.95 21.38 46.61
N THR A 31 -24.94 20.50 46.54
CA THR A 31 -25.12 19.05 46.31
C THR A 31 -25.32 18.34 47.65
N PRO A 32 -26.52 17.77 47.93
CA PRO A 32 -26.82 17.07 49.18
C PRO A 32 -25.84 15.95 49.51
N ILE A 33 -25.47 15.81 50.78
CA ILE A 33 -24.44 14.85 51.22
C ILE A 33 -24.82 13.40 50.86
N PHE A 34 -26.09 13.04 50.96
CA PHE A 34 -26.61 11.70 50.61
C PHE A 34 -26.64 11.38 49.10
N GLU A 35 -26.31 12.35 48.23
CA GLU A 35 -26.17 12.13 46.78
C GLU A 35 -24.70 11.99 46.34
N ARG A 36 -23.72 12.22 47.24
CA ARG A 36 -22.28 12.30 46.93
C ARG A 36 -21.59 10.94 46.76
N GLU A 37 -22.26 9.99 46.10
CA GLU A 37 -21.74 8.66 45.82
C GLU A 37 -21.10 8.58 44.43
N GLN A 38 -19.84 8.14 44.35
CA GLN A 38 -19.13 7.97 43.08
C GLN A 38 -19.86 7.03 42.10
N ALA A 39 -20.57 6.00 42.60
CA ALA A 39 -21.37 5.09 41.78
C ALA A 39 -22.56 5.74 41.08
N LYS A 40 -23.10 6.86 41.61
CA LYS A 40 -24.21 7.60 41.01
C LYS A 40 -23.76 8.55 39.89
N VAL A 41 -22.46 8.87 39.82
CA VAL A 41 -21.88 9.85 38.89
C VAL A 41 -21.77 9.31 37.47
N THR A 42 -22.15 10.14 36.50
CA THR A 42 -21.87 9.95 35.07
C THR A 42 -20.63 10.73 34.67
N TRP A 43 -19.68 10.07 34.03
CA TRP A 43 -18.47 10.64 33.45
C TRP A 43 -18.63 10.68 31.93
N GLU A 44 -18.57 11.85 31.30
CA GLU A 44 -18.70 12.01 29.84
C GLU A 44 -17.49 12.76 29.26
N LEU A 45 -17.00 12.26 28.12
CA LEU A 45 -15.87 12.84 27.39
C LEU A 45 -16.37 13.71 26.23
N PHE A 46 -15.90 14.96 26.17
CA PHE A 46 -16.19 15.92 25.11
C PHE A 46 -14.91 16.20 24.31
N LYS A 47 -14.99 16.30 22.98
CA LYS A 47 -13.86 16.65 22.12
C LYS A 47 -13.95 18.12 21.71
N LYS A 48 -12.82 18.83 21.79
CA LYS A 48 -12.66 20.20 21.28
C LYS A 48 -12.69 20.18 19.76
N ARG A 49 -13.40 21.12 19.15
CA ARG A 49 -13.47 21.31 17.69
C ARG A 49 -12.60 22.51 17.27
N SER A 50 -12.43 22.69 15.96
CA SER A 50 -11.64 23.78 15.38
C SER A 50 -12.16 25.19 15.73
N ASP A 51 -13.47 25.31 15.99
CA ASP A 51 -14.12 26.53 16.50
C ASP A 51 -13.92 26.76 18.01
N GLY A 52 -13.11 25.92 18.66
CA GLY A 52 -12.81 25.97 20.09
C GLY A 52 -13.86 25.36 21.01
N ARG A 53 -15.06 25.03 20.52
CA ARG A 53 -16.15 24.45 21.33
C ARG A 53 -15.88 23.00 21.68
N PHE A 54 -16.35 22.57 22.85
CA PHE A 54 -16.39 21.16 23.24
C PHE A 54 -17.76 20.57 22.86
N THR A 55 -17.76 19.46 22.12
CA THR A 55 -18.98 18.69 21.84
C THR A 55 -18.81 17.23 22.24
N THR A 56 -19.91 16.57 22.61
CA THR A 56 -19.88 15.20 23.12
C THR A 56 -19.20 14.24 22.13
N THR A 57 -18.49 13.24 22.67
CA THR A 57 -18.00 12.07 21.91
C THR A 57 -19.00 10.90 21.96
N HIS A 58 -20.11 11.07 22.68
CA HIS A 58 -21.05 10.03 23.15
C HIS A 58 -20.44 8.97 24.09
N ILE A 59 -19.13 9.05 24.40
CA ILE A 59 -18.47 8.20 25.39
C ILE A 59 -18.85 8.69 26.79
N LYS A 60 -19.82 8.00 27.39
CA LYS A 60 -20.29 8.23 28.76
C LYS A 60 -20.27 6.94 29.59
N LYS A 61 -19.91 7.04 30.86
CA LYS A 61 -19.79 5.93 31.83
C LYS A 61 -20.47 6.31 33.13
N LYS A 62 -21.20 5.39 33.76
CA LYS A 62 -21.76 5.61 35.11
C LYS A 62 -20.99 4.78 36.13
N GLY A 63 -20.57 5.40 37.25
CA GLY A 63 -19.73 4.80 38.28
C GLY A 63 -18.25 4.59 37.89
N ASP A 64 -17.98 4.10 36.68
CA ASP A 64 -16.62 3.92 36.16
C ASP A 64 -16.00 5.25 35.72
N SER A 65 -15.00 5.69 36.47
CA SER A 65 -14.22 6.92 36.24
C SER A 65 -12.92 6.69 35.45
N SER A 66 -12.73 5.50 34.87
CA SER A 66 -11.50 5.13 34.17
C SER A 66 -11.58 5.28 32.65
N PHE A 67 -10.53 5.82 32.02
CA PHE A 67 -10.46 6.10 30.59
C PHE A 67 -9.12 5.65 30.00
N THR A 68 -9.15 5.19 28.75
CA THR A 68 -7.98 4.82 27.94
C THR A 68 -8.09 5.55 26.61
N PHE A 69 -7.00 6.16 26.16
CA PHE A 69 -6.95 7.02 24.97
C PHE A 69 -6.23 6.30 23.82
N GLY A 70 -6.76 6.33 22.59
CA GLY A 70 -6.18 5.63 21.42
C GLY A 70 -5.22 6.48 20.59
N GLU A 71 -4.49 5.88 19.65
CA GLU A 71 -3.51 6.57 18.77
C GLU A 71 -4.11 7.82 18.09
N SER A 72 -5.37 7.72 17.62
CA SER A 72 -6.15 8.79 16.98
C SER A 72 -6.59 9.94 17.91
N SER A 73 -6.17 9.93 19.18
CA SER A 73 -6.41 10.99 20.15
C SER A 73 -5.15 11.77 20.55
N VAL A 74 -3.97 11.44 19.99
CA VAL A 74 -2.72 12.16 20.23
C VAL A 74 -2.83 13.62 19.74
N GLY A 75 -2.52 14.58 20.62
CA GLY A 75 -2.55 16.02 20.32
C GLY A 75 -3.95 16.63 20.25
N GLU A 76 -4.99 15.82 20.23
CA GLU A 76 -6.39 16.25 20.32
C GLU A 76 -6.72 16.71 21.74
N THR A 77 -7.57 17.73 21.87
CA THR A 77 -7.98 18.25 23.19
C THR A 77 -9.37 17.75 23.56
N TYR A 78 -9.52 17.24 24.77
CA TYR A 78 -10.77 16.77 25.34
C TYR A 78 -11.10 17.51 26.64
N ARG A 79 -12.37 17.51 27.03
CA ARG A 79 -12.84 17.85 28.38
C ARG A 79 -13.55 16.63 28.94
N LEU A 80 -13.12 16.16 30.10
CA LEU A 80 -13.85 15.14 30.87
C LEU A 80 -14.72 15.87 31.90
N GLU A 81 -16.02 15.59 31.91
CA GLU A 81 -16.95 16.09 32.93
C GLU A 81 -17.48 14.92 33.76
N GLY A 82 -17.55 15.10 35.08
CA GLY A 82 -18.31 14.23 35.98
C GLY A 82 -19.56 14.98 36.46
N TYR A 83 -20.73 14.35 36.44
CA TYR A 83 -21.99 14.98 36.87
C TYR A 83 -23.01 13.95 37.39
N LEU A 84 -24.01 14.41 38.17
CA LEU A 84 -25.11 13.56 38.65
C LEU A 84 -26.30 13.50 37.68
N TYR A 85 -26.69 14.65 37.10
CA TYR A 85 -27.90 14.76 36.26
C TYR A 85 -27.59 15.12 34.80
N GLN A 86 -26.87 16.22 34.56
CA GLN A 86 -26.47 16.70 33.23
C GLN A 86 -25.09 17.39 33.27
N PRO A 87 -24.37 17.52 32.14
CA PRO A 87 -23.10 18.25 32.09
C PRO A 87 -23.26 19.71 32.55
N GLU A 88 -22.40 20.16 33.46
CA GLU A 88 -22.45 21.53 34.03
C GLU A 88 -21.34 22.44 33.48
N GLY A 89 -20.61 22.01 32.44
CA GLY A 89 -19.62 22.78 31.69
C GLY A 89 -18.27 22.96 32.38
N GLY A 90 -18.10 22.42 33.60
CA GLY A 90 -16.85 22.34 34.34
C GLY A 90 -16.27 20.94 34.23
N GLY A 91 -14.96 20.82 34.02
CA GLY A 91 -14.32 19.53 33.80
C GLY A 91 -12.82 19.66 33.53
N LEU A 92 -12.11 18.54 33.58
CA LEU A 92 -10.66 18.49 33.37
C LEU A 92 -10.33 18.51 31.88
N ILE A 93 -9.42 19.39 31.48
CA ILE A 93 -8.88 19.41 30.11
C ILE A 93 -7.79 18.34 29.98
N ILE A 94 -7.93 17.51 28.95
CA ILE A 94 -7.07 16.35 28.71
C ILE A 94 -6.53 16.42 27.28
N THR A 95 -5.21 16.37 27.12
CA THR A 95 -4.52 16.34 25.82
C THR A 95 -3.59 15.11 25.77
N PRO A 96 -4.05 13.98 25.19
CA PRO A 96 -3.27 12.75 25.14
C PRO A 96 -1.97 12.92 24.35
N LYS A 97 -0.91 12.26 24.82
CA LYS A 97 0.43 12.27 24.21
C LYS A 97 0.75 10.91 23.59
N ALA A 98 1.54 10.92 22.52
CA ALA A 98 2.03 9.70 21.88
C ALA A 98 2.83 8.84 22.86
N SER A 99 2.62 7.53 22.83
CA SER A 99 3.55 6.59 23.45
C SER A 99 4.86 6.56 22.66
N LYS A 100 5.99 6.53 23.35
CA LYS A 100 7.30 6.21 22.74
C LYS A 100 7.59 4.72 22.71
N ILE A 101 6.74 3.91 23.34
CA ILE A 101 6.91 2.46 23.52
C ILE A 101 5.86 1.74 22.66
N PRO A 102 6.26 0.96 21.64
CA PRO A 102 5.35 0.09 20.89
C PRO A 102 4.64 -0.88 21.84
N LYS A 103 3.31 -1.03 21.71
CA LYS A 103 2.49 -1.84 22.64
C LYS A 103 1.22 -2.38 21.96
N ILE A 104 0.94 -3.66 22.18
CA ILE A 104 -0.33 -4.32 21.86
C ILE A 104 -1.25 -4.13 23.08
N CYS A 105 -2.34 -3.41 22.89
CA CYS A 105 -3.27 -3.05 23.96
C CYS A 105 -4.30 -4.15 24.24
N LYS A 106 -4.85 -4.78 23.19
CA LYS A 106 -5.76 -5.93 23.27
C LYS A 106 -5.90 -6.63 21.92
N VAL A 107 -6.49 -7.81 21.90
CA VAL A 107 -7.05 -8.45 20.71
C VAL A 107 -8.54 -8.74 20.94
N ASP A 108 -9.39 -8.34 19.99
CA ASP A 108 -10.81 -8.69 19.93
C ASP A 108 -11.02 -9.88 18.98
N LEU A 109 -12.04 -10.69 19.25
CA LEU A 109 -12.58 -11.68 18.31
C LEU A 109 -13.93 -11.19 17.77
N ASN A 110 -14.06 -11.24 16.45
CA ASN A 110 -15.24 -10.82 15.69
C ASN A 110 -15.65 -11.91 14.69
N TYR A 111 -16.91 -11.89 14.28
CA TYR A 111 -17.36 -12.57 13.06
C TYR A 111 -16.96 -11.75 11.82
N VAL A 112 -17.25 -12.26 10.62
CA VAL A 112 -16.91 -11.57 9.35
C VAL A 112 -17.62 -10.24 9.13
N ASP A 113 -18.76 -10.03 9.77
CA ASP A 113 -19.57 -8.80 9.75
C ASP A 113 -19.07 -7.72 10.76
N ASP A 114 -17.90 -7.95 11.36
CA ASP A 114 -17.27 -7.14 12.41
C ASP A 114 -18.07 -7.01 13.72
N SER A 115 -19.14 -7.80 13.89
CA SER A 115 -19.79 -7.95 15.20
C SER A 115 -18.93 -8.82 16.14
N LYS A 116 -18.98 -8.55 17.44
CA LYS A 116 -18.16 -9.25 18.44
C LYS A 116 -18.63 -10.69 18.66
N GLY A 117 -17.72 -11.64 18.59
CA GLY A 117 -17.99 -13.06 18.84
C GLY A 117 -17.12 -13.63 19.94
N SER A 118 -17.71 -14.44 20.82
CA SER A 118 -17.01 -15.30 21.78
C SER A 118 -17.28 -16.80 21.55
N VAL A 119 -18.30 -17.11 20.74
CA VAL A 119 -18.69 -18.47 20.33
C VAL A 119 -18.89 -18.44 18.82
N PHE A 120 -18.40 -19.43 18.09
CA PHE A 120 -18.33 -19.46 16.64
C PHE A 120 -18.78 -20.82 16.08
N SER A 121 -19.15 -20.87 14.81
CA SER A 121 -19.36 -22.12 14.07
C SER A 121 -18.03 -22.60 13.48
N PHE A 122 -17.73 -23.90 13.51
CA PHE A 122 -16.49 -24.42 12.91
C PHE A 122 -16.35 -24.11 11.41
N THR A 123 -17.46 -23.91 10.69
CA THR A 123 -17.45 -23.61 9.25
C THR A 123 -17.28 -22.13 8.93
N GLU A 124 -17.32 -21.24 9.92
CA GLU A 124 -17.19 -19.80 9.71
C GLU A 124 -15.75 -19.28 9.91
N LYS A 125 -15.53 -18.04 9.48
CA LYS A 125 -14.27 -17.34 9.67
C LYS A 125 -14.28 -16.58 11.00
N LEU A 126 -13.24 -16.80 11.78
CA LEU A 126 -12.91 -16.04 12.99
C LEU A 126 -12.04 -14.83 12.60
N ARG A 127 -12.54 -13.59 12.77
CA ARG A 127 -11.68 -12.39 12.60
C ARG A 127 -11.03 -12.03 13.93
N ALA A 128 -9.72 -12.07 13.99
CA ALA A 128 -8.94 -11.58 15.12
C ALA A 128 -8.41 -10.17 14.81
N LYS A 129 -8.76 -9.19 15.66
CA LYS A 129 -8.40 -7.78 15.50
C LYS A 129 -7.54 -7.31 16.68
N ALA A 130 -6.26 -7.09 16.44
CA ALA A 130 -5.34 -6.50 17.43
C ALA A 130 -5.42 -4.98 17.39
N HIS A 131 -5.40 -4.36 18.57
CA HIS A 131 -5.34 -2.91 18.73
C HIS A 131 -4.01 -2.54 19.39
N CYS A 132 -3.26 -1.67 18.73
CA CYS A 132 -1.87 -1.36 19.01
C CYS A 132 -1.64 0.17 19.08
N ILE A 133 -0.54 0.58 19.70
CA ILE A 133 -0.09 1.99 19.75
C ILE A 133 1.39 2.08 19.37
N ASN A 134 1.79 3.20 18.76
CA ASN A 134 3.17 3.44 18.28
C ASN A 134 3.73 2.26 17.45
N MET A 135 2.88 1.65 16.63
CA MET A 135 3.17 0.40 15.89
C MET A 135 2.84 0.46 14.41
N PHE A 136 2.44 1.62 13.84
CA PHE A 136 2.14 1.75 12.41
C PHE A 136 3.23 1.13 11.50
N ASN A 137 2.80 0.28 10.55
CA ASN A 137 3.63 -0.50 9.62
C ASN A 137 4.65 -1.44 10.30
N LYS A 138 4.57 -1.67 11.62
CA LYS A 138 5.16 -2.83 12.29
C LYS A 138 4.32 -4.06 11.99
N GLU A 139 4.99 -5.20 11.93
CA GLU A 139 4.38 -6.51 11.73
C GLU A 139 4.16 -7.19 13.07
N VAL A 140 3.01 -7.84 13.24
CA VAL A 140 2.64 -8.64 14.42
C VAL A 140 2.25 -10.06 13.99
N LEU A 141 2.55 -11.03 14.84
CA LEU A 141 2.22 -12.44 14.63
C LEU A 141 0.96 -12.80 15.40
N PHE A 142 -0.12 -13.11 14.69
CA PHE A 142 -1.30 -13.76 15.24
C PHE A 142 -1.10 -15.28 15.19
N THR A 143 -1.49 -15.97 16.26
CA THR A 143 -1.50 -17.44 16.33
C THR A 143 -2.80 -17.94 16.93
N LEU A 144 -3.45 -18.90 16.27
CA LEU A 144 -4.63 -19.61 16.76
C LEU A 144 -4.19 -20.95 17.38
N TRP A 145 -4.67 -21.19 18.60
CA TRP A 145 -4.35 -22.34 19.44
C TRP A 145 -5.62 -23.04 19.93
N GLU A 146 -5.49 -24.33 20.15
CA GLU A 146 -6.50 -25.22 20.74
C GLU A 146 -6.47 -25.15 22.28
N ASP A 147 -7.61 -25.37 22.94
CA ASP A 147 -7.74 -25.35 24.41
C ASP A 147 -8.55 -26.55 24.93
N ASP A 148 -7.97 -27.76 24.82
CA ASP A 148 -8.59 -29.07 25.19
C ASP A 148 -8.79 -29.30 26.72
N ALA A 149 -9.13 -28.26 27.47
CA ALA A 149 -9.34 -28.31 28.91
C ALA A 149 -10.83 -28.46 29.25
N LYS A 150 -11.30 -29.69 29.55
CA LYS A 150 -12.66 -29.89 30.06
C LYS A 150 -12.80 -29.38 31.50
N GLY A 151 -13.36 -28.18 31.62
CA GLY A 151 -13.52 -27.45 32.88
C GLY A 151 -12.35 -26.50 33.14
N SER A 152 -12.51 -25.59 34.10
CA SER A 152 -11.56 -24.50 34.35
C SER A 152 -10.27 -24.99 35.05
N GLY A 153 -9.41 -25.69 34.30
CA GLY A 153 -8.13 -26.23 34.76
C GLY A 153 -7.29 -26.77 33.59
N HIS A 154 -5.99 -26.47 33.57
CA HIS A 154 -5.10 -26.72 32.42
C HIS A 154 -4.91 -28.21 32.05
N ASN A 155 -4.75 -28.49 30.75
CA ASN A 155 -4.11 -29.70 30.23
C ASN A 155 -2.85 -29.38 29.37
N THR A 156 -2.00 -30.39 29.13
CA THR A 156 -0.71 -30.29 28.41
C THR A 156 -0.81 -30.45 26.89
N THR A 157 -2.00 -30.70 26.36
CA THR A 157 -2.23 -31.11 24.96
C THR A 157 -2.47 -29.97 23.97
N ASN A 158 -2.74 -28.74 24.42
CA ASN A 158 -3.07 -27.60 23.55
C ASN A 158 -2.14 -27.43 22.36
N GLN A 159 -2.68 -27.55 21.15
CA GLN A 159 -1.88 -27.52 19.95
C GLN A 159 -1.99 -26.24 19.12
N LEU A 160 -1.01 -26.05 18.24
CA LEU A 160 -1.02 -25.03 17.20
C LEU A 160 -2.01 -25.40 16.08
N ILE A 161 -2.89 -24.46 15.70
CA ILE A 161 -3.85 -24.61 14.60
C ILE A 161 -3.42 -23.80 13.36
N ASP A 162 -3.07 -22.51 13.53
CA ASP A 162 -2.71 -21.63 12.41
C ASP A 162 -1.87 -20.42 12.86
N THR A 163 -1.00 -19.90 12.00
CA THR A 163 -0.23 -18.65 12.21
C THR A 163 -0.43 -17.67 11.06
N LYS A 164 -0.57 -16.39 11.37
CA LYS A 164 -0.72 -15.31 10.37
C LYS A 164 0.01 -14.05 10.81
N LYS A 165 0.82 -13.49 9.90
CA LYS A 165 1.46 -12.18 10.11
C LYS A 165 0.61 -11.09 9.47
N ALA A 166 0.43 -9.98 10.17
CA ALA A 166 -0.27 -8.80 9.68
C ALA A 166 0.45 -7.52 10.10
N LYS A 167 0.22 -6.43 9.37
CA LYS A 167 0.79 -5.12 9.69
C LYS A 167 -0.24 -4.23 10.35
N VAL A 168 0.21 -3.48 11.36
CA VAL A 168 -0.61 -2.47 12.04
C VAL A 168 -0.80 -1.27 11.11
N ASP A 169 -2.03 -0.84 10.96
CA ASP A 169 -2.46 0.24 10.08
C ASP A 169 -2.31 1.65 10.71
N LEU A 170 -2.79 2.67 9.99
CA LEU A 170 -2.68 4.07 10.41
C LEU A 170 -3.65 4.49 11.53
N TYR A 171 -4.60 3.62 11.91
CA TYR A 171 -5.50 3.81 13.05
C TYR A 171 -4.99 3.08 14.31
N GLY A 172 -4.04 2.16 14.15
CA GLY A 172 -3.47 1.33 15.20
C GLY A 172 -3.97 -0.11 15.20
N ASP A 173 -4.74 -0.52 14.19
CA ASP A 173 -5.36 -1.85 14.15
C ASP A 173 -4.57 -2.81 13.23
N ALA A 174 -4.56 -4.10 13.55
CA ALA A 174 -4.13 -5.18 12.65
C ALA A 174 -5.17 -6.31 12.67
N GLU A 175 -5.41 -6.97 11.54
CA GLU A 175 -6.50 -7.94 11.39
C GLU A 175 -6.08 -9.18 10.61
N VAL A 176 -6.58 -10.34 11.02
CA VAL A 176 -6.49 -11.61 10.27
C VAL A 176 -7.79 -12.42 10.39
N ASP A 177 -8.22 -13.04 9.29
CA ASP A 177 -9.29 -14.06 9.29
C ASP A 177 -8.67 -15.46 9.49
N PHE A 178 -9.05 -16.21 10.52
CA PHE A 178 -8.75 -17.64 10.69
C PHE A 178 -9.93 -18.52 10.23
N MET A 179 -9.64 -19.74 9.75
CA MET A 179 -10.65 -20.75 9.39
C MET A 179 -10.72 -21.79 10.49
N LEU A 180 -11.83 -21.87 11.25
CA LEU A 180 -11.99 -22.83 12.35
C LEU A 180 -12.07 -24.29 11.87
N THR A 181 -12.37 -24.51 10.58
CA THR A 181 -12.31 -25.83 9.94
C THR A 181 -10.93 -26.48 10.03
N LYS A 182 -9.84 -25.70 10.13
CA LYS A 182 -8.49 -26.23 10.36
C LYS A 182 -8.38 -27.03 11.65
N ALA A 183 -9.08 -26.61 12.71
CA ALA A 183 -9.08 -27.30 13.99
C ALA A 183 -9.79 -28.66 13.89
N LEU A 184 -11.00 -28.68 13.30
CA LEU A 184 -11.71 -29.94 13.01
C LEU A 184 -10.89 -30.89 12.13
N MET A 185 -10.30 -30.39 11.05
CA MET A 185 -9.50 -31.21 10.13
C MET A 185 -8.32 -31.85 10.87
N LYS A 186 -7.66 -31.11 11.75
CA LYS A 186 -6.54 -31.61 12.55
C LYS A 186 -6.98 -32.69 13.54
N LYS A 187 -8.01 -32.42 14.34
CA LYS A 187 -8.58 -33.40 15.27
C LYS A 187 -9.09 -34.67 14.58
N ALA A 188 -9.66 -34.55 13.38
CA ALA A 188 -10.04 -35.69 12.55
C ALA A 188 -8.83 -36.49 12.04
N MET A 189 -7.70 -35.85 11.73
CA MET A 189 -6.43 -36.53 11.42
C MET A 189 -5.83 -37.24 12.66
N GLU A 190 -6.17 -36.78 13.87
CA GLU A 190 -5.77 -37.39 15.15
C GLU A 190 -6.77 -38.47 15.63
N GLY A 191 -7.86 -38.70 14.88
CA GLY A 191 -8.84 -39.77 15.12
C GLY A 191 -10.12 -39.33 15.86
N GLU A 192 -10.22 -38.08 16.30
CA GLU A 192 -11.42 -37.54 16.95
C GLU A 192 -12.50 -37.19 15.90
N THR A 193 -13.62 -37.93 15.91
CA THR A 193 -14.62 -37.90 14.83
C THR A 193 -16.01 -37.36 15.21
N ASP A 194 -16.33 -37.19 16.49
CA ASP A 194 -17.58 -36.53 16.96
C ASP A 194 -17.30 -35.30 17.84
N ILE A 195 -16.49 -34.38 17.31
CA ILE A 195 -16.21 -33.09 17.96
C ILE A 195 -17.49 -32.23 17.85
N ARG A 196 -18.08 -31.86 18.99
CA ARG A 196 -19.28 -31.00 19.04
C ARG A 196 -18.94 -29.57 19.42
N GLU A 197 -17.96 -29.39 20.29
CA GLU A 197 -17.44 -28.12 20.76
C GLU A 197 -15.91 -28.20 20.88
N LEU A 198 -15.23 -27.06 20.73
CA LEU A 198 -13.78 -26.91 20.93
C LEU A 198 -13.50 -25.51 21.48
N GLU A 199 -12.82 -25.42 22.63
CA GLU A 199 -12.33 -24.14 23.13
C GLU A 199 -11.00 -23.79 22.43
N PHE A 200 -10.76 -22.51 22.19
CA PHE A 200 -9.58 -22.01 21.48
C PHE A 200 -9.11 -20.66 22.03
N TYR A 201 -7.86 -20.30 21.77
CA TYR A 201 -7.35 -18.96 22.07
C TYR A 201 -6.48 -18.39 20.94
N VAL A 202 -6.48 -17.07 20.82
CA VAL A 202 -5.65 -16.32 19.86
C VAL A 202 -4.65 -15.48 20.62
N THR A 203 -3.36 -15.70 20.36
CA THR A 203 -2.27 -14.83 20.84
C THR A 203 -1.80 -13.91 19.72
N VAL A 204 -1.51 -12.65 20.05
CA VAL A 204 -0.88 -11.68 19.13
C VAL A 204 0.42 -11.20 19.75
N GLU A 205 1.54 -11.36 19.02
CA GLU A 205 2.90 -11.14 19.52
C GLU A 205 3.67 -10.13 18.66
N TYR A 206 4.52 -9.32 19.30
CA TYR A 206 5.47 -8.41 18.65
C TYR A 206 6.89 -8.64 19.17
N TYR A 207 7.81 -8.95 18.25
CA TYR A 207 9.21 -9.28 18.54
C TYR A 207 10.16 -8.12 18.24
N LYS A 208 11.23 -8.01 19.04
CA LYS A 208 12.16 -6.88 19.09
C LYS A 208 13.20 -6.86 17.95
N THR A 209 12.73 -6.74 16.72
CA THR A 209 13.58 -6.58 15.52
C THR A 209 14.60 -5.44 15.69
N LYS A 210 15.87 -5.78 15.90
CA LYS A 210 16.96 -4.82 16.16
C LYS A 210 17.32 -3.98 14.93
N LYS A 211 16.69 -2.80 14.79
CA LYS A 211 17.29 -1.58 14.21
C LYS A 211 16.52 -0.30 14.54
N HIS A 212 16.70 0.16 15.78
CA HIS A 212 16.50 1.57 16.14
C HIS A 212 17.87 2.17 16.48
N THR A 213 18.29 3.19 15.73
CA THR A 213 19.54 3.91 15.98
C THR A 213 19.31 5.08 16.93
N THR A 214 19.73 4.93 18.17
CA THR A 214 19.89 6.01 19.15
C THR A 214 21.25 5.88 19.82
N SER A 215 21.93 7.01 20.06
CA SER A 215 23.36 7.07 20.32
C SER A 215 23.82 6.57 21.70
N ASN A 216 25.03 5.99 21.71
CA ASN A 216 26.07 5.90 22.74
C ASN A 216 25.69 5.97 24.24
N VAL A 217 26.16 4.98 25.02
CA VAL A 217 27.30 5.12 25.96
C VAL A 217 28.04 3.76 26.03
N GLU A 218 29.37 3.77 26.20
CA GLU A 218 30.20 2.56 26.40
C GLU A 218 30.28 2.15 27.89
N ILE A 219 30.32 0.84 28.19
CA ILE A 219 31.11 0.27 29.30
C ILE A 219 31.77 -1.03 28.82
N LYS A 220 32.96 -1.34 29.36
CA LYS A 220 33.92 -2.36 28.89
C LYS A 220 33.45 -3.81 29.01
N ASN A 221 33.99 -4.65 28.13
CA ASN A 221 33.87 -6.11 28.14
C ASN A 221 35.07 -6.80 28.85
N PRO A 222 34.84 -7.77 29.74
CA PRO A 222 35.82 -8.81 30.09
C PRO A 222 35.48 -10.14 29.38
N SER A 223 36.51 -10.85 28.89
CA SER A 223 36.37 -12.14 28.19
C SER A 223 36.60 -13.34 29.16
N PRO A 224 36.63 -14.62 28.73
CA PRO A 224 35.54 -15.54 29.08
C PRO A 224 35.97 -16.83 29.80
N THR A 225 35.05 -17.49 30.52
CA THR A 225 35.31 -18.82 31.11
C THR A 225 34.11 -19.78 31.14
N GLU A 226 34.44 -21.02 30.77
CA GLU A 226 33.89 -22.32 31.18
C GLU A 226 32.49 -22.83 30.75
N ASN A 227 32.52 -24.12 30.41
CA ASN A 227 31.40 -24.94 29.96
C ASN A 227 30.40 -25.26 31.08
N LYS A 228 29.11 -25.33 30.76
CA LYS A 228 28.14 -26.13 31.55
C LYS A 228 27.27 -27.02 30.66
N LYS A 229 26.82 -28.13 31.25
CA LYS A 229 26.01 -29.21 30.65
C LYS A 229 24.67 -28.70 30.09
N PRO A 230 24.02 -29.44 29.17
CA PRO A 230 22.76 -29.02 28.54
C PRO A 230 21.69 -28.66 29.56
N SER A 231 21.21 -27.43 29.49
CA SER A 231 20.14 -26.89 30.32
C SER A 231 18.76 -27.31 29.81
N GLN A 232 17.78 -27.37 30.72
CA GLN A 232 16.35 -27.44 30.41
C GLN A 232 15.92 -26.34 29.42
N PRO A 233 14.80 -26.52 28.69
CA PRO A 233 14.31 -25.55 27.72
C PRO A 233 14.13 -24.16 28.36
N THR A 234 14.94 -23.20 27.92
CA THR A 234 14.93 -21.83 28.43
C THR A 234 13.66 -21.11 28.00
N ALA A 235 12.84 -20.68 28.96
CA ALA A 235 11.72 -19.79 28.71
C ALA A 235 12.19 -18.52 27.96
N ILE A 236 11.36 -18.02 27.04
CA ILE A 236 11.69 -16.83 26.25
C ILE A 236 11.89 -15.62 27.17
N LYS A 237 12.94 -14.84 26.90
CA LYS A 237 13.24 -13.62 27.62
C LYS A 237 12.39 -12.48 27.08
N LYS A 238 11.56 -11.91 27.96
CA LYS A 238 10.86 -10.65 27.73
C LYS A 238 11.89 -9.51 27.65
N ALA A 239 11.70 -8.57 26.73
CA ALA A 239 12.63 -7.46 26.56
C ALA A 239 12.58 -6.53 27.79
N LYS A 240 13.75 -6.22 28.37
CA LYS A 240 13.84 -5.31 29.52
C LYS A 240 13.39 -3.89 29.12
N GLY A 241 12.50 -3.30 29.90
CA GLY A 241 11.85 -2.01 29.63
C GLY A 241 10.70 -2.08 28.61
N SER A 242 10.19 -3.26 28.28
CA SER A 242 9.06 -3.45 27.34
C SER A 242 7.75 -3.74 28.07
N PRO A 243 6.57 -3.51 27.44
CA PRO A 243 5.29 -3.80 28.08
C PRO A 243 5.07 -5.28 28.42
N ALA A 244 5.77 -6.21 27.74
CA ALA A 244 5.74 -7.62 28.08
C ALA A 244 6.27 -7.91 29.49
N GLU A 245 7.28 -7.16 29.97
CA GLU A 245 7.95 -7.40 31.27
C GLU A 245 6.99 -7.32 32.46
N HIS A 246 5.96 -6.47 32.37
CA HIS A 246 4.94 -6.29 33.41
C HIS A 246 3.65 -7.11 33.19
N LYS A 247 3.51 -7.80 32.05
CA LYS A 247 2.41 -8.75 31.81
C LYS A 247 2.71 -10.09 32.51
N PRO A 248 1.69 -10.90 32.87
CA PRO A 248 1.88 -12.28 33.32
C PRO A 248 2.54 -13.14 32.20
N ARG A 249 2.66 -14.46 32.41
CA ARG A 249 2.92 -15.38 31.29
C ARG A 249 1.63 -15.57 30.50
N SER A 250 1.72 -15.51 29.17
CA SER A 250 0.68 -16.00 28.26
C SER A 250 0.50 -17.52 28.39
N LYS A 251 -0.64 -18.06 27.94
CA LYS A 251 -0.88 -19.52 27.97
C LYS A 251 0.17 -20.32 27.19
N LYS A 252 0.78 -19.70 26.18
CA LYS A 252 1.93 -20.18 25.40
C LYS A 252 3.23 -20.24 26.23
N GLU A 253 3.56 -19.16 26.94
CA GLU A 253 4.74 -19.09 27.83
C GLU A 253 4.64 -20.03 29.03
N GLU A 254 3.44 -20.22 29.60
CA GLU A 254 3.22 -21.12 30.74
C GLU A 254 3.54 -22.58 30.41
N LYS A 255 3.24 -23.02 29.17
CA LYS A 255 3.45 -24.40 28.71
C LYS A 255 4.82 -24.65 28.07
N GLY A 256 5.64 -23.60 27.89
CA GLY A 256 7.01 -23.71 27.34
C GLY A 256 7.09 -24.13 25.87
N VAL A 257 5.99 -24.03 25.11
CA VAL A 257 5.86 -24.55 23.75
C VAL A 257 6.50 -23.57 22.74
N PHE A 258 7.82 -23.70 22.57
CA PHE A 258 8.61 -22.88 21.64
C PHE A 258 9.47 -23.75 20.72
N ARG A 259 8.87 -24.32 19.67
CA ARG A 259 9.57 -24.96 18.55
C ARG A 259 8.90 -24.64 17.20
N SER A 260 9.70 -24.72 16.14
CA SER A 260 9.35 -24.56 14.71
C SER A 260 8.63 -23.26 14.28
N ILE A 261 9.23 -22.12 14.59
CA ILE A 261 9.30 -20.98 13.64
C ILE A 261 10.81 -20.64 13.49
N SER A 262 11.27 -20.35 12.27
CA SER A 262 12.70 -20.28 11.91
C SER A 262 13.44 -19.01 12.35
N GLU A 263 12.89 -18.26 13.31
CA GLU A 263 13.46 -17.01 13.79
C GLU A 263 14.43 -17.29 14.97
N THR A 264 15.67 -16.79 14.87
CA THR A 264 16.57 -16.69 16.02
C THR A 264 15.84 -15.92 17.11
N ILE A 265 15.56 -16.55 18.26
CA ILE A 265 14.54 -16.06 19.20
C ILE A 265 14.86 -14.64 19.71
N ASP A 266 14.21 -13.65 19.08
CA ASP A 266 14.25 -12.25 19.47
C ASP A 266 13.45 -12.07 20.78
N GLU A 267 13.84 -11.08 21.58
CA GLU A 267 13.13 -10.78 22.83
C GLU A 267 11.68 -10.37 22.53
N ILE A 268 10.70 -10.99 23.22
CA ILE A 268 9.29 -10.55 23.11
C ILE A 268 9.20 -9.13 23.66
N TRP A 269 8.70 -8.21 22.82
CA TRP A 269 8.51 -6.82 23.18
C TRP A 269 7.12 -6.58 23.73
N ASP A 270 6.08 -7.10 23.06
CA ASP A 270 4.74 -7.12 23.64
C ASP A 270 3.86 -8.25 23.11
N TRP A 271 2.82 -8.61 23.86
CA TRP A 271 1.85 -9.63 23.48
C TRP A 271 0.43 -9.35 24.05
N ALA A 272 -0.61 -9.93 23.46
CA ALA A 272 -1.96 -10.01 24.03
C ALA A 272 -2.63 -11.35 23.68
N GLU A 273 -3.57 -11.83 24.50
CA GLU A 273 -4.34 -13.04 24.21
C GLU A 273 -5.84 -12.84 24.45
N THR A 274 -6.66 -13.70 23.85
CA THR A 274 -8.12 -13.77 24.03
C THR A 274 -8.63 -15.19 23.73
N GLN A 275 -9.71 -15.61 24.38
CA GLN A 275 -10.32 -16.95 24.24
C GLN A 275 -11.65 -16.89 23.48
N GLY A 276 -12.02 -18.01 22.87
CA GLY A 276 -13.33 -18.23 22.23
C GLY A 276 -13.67 -19.72 22.15
N ILE A 277 -14.91 -20.02 21.78
CA ILE A 277 -15.42 -21.39 21.64
C ILE A 277 -15.88 -21.60 20.20
N ALA A 278 -15.63 -22.77 19.63
CA ALA A 278 -16.21 -23.20 18.36
C ALA A 278 -17.22 -24.34 18.61
N GLN A 279 -18.35 -24.33 17.90
CA GLN A 279 -19.45 -25.29 18.04
C GLN A 279 -19.85 -25.83 16.65
N ARG A 280 -20.24 -27.11 16.60
CA ARG A 280 -20.64 -27.81 15.37
C ARG A 280 -22.08 -27.52 14.98
N ASP A 281 -22.97 -27.54 15.96
CA ASP A 281 -24.40 -27.37 15.75
C ASP A 281 -24.82 -25.89 15.80
N LYS A 282 -23.88 -24.98 16.08
CA LYS A 282 -24.08 -23.54 15.88
C LYS A 282 -24.17 -23.23 14.38
N PRO A 283 -25.27 -22.62 13.89
CA PRO A 283 -25.33 -22.15 12.52
C PRO A 283 -24.26 -21.08 12.30
N HIS A 284 -23.53 -21.19 11.19
CA HIS A 284 -22.64 -20.14 10.71
C HIS A 284 -23.37 -18.80 10.60
N THR A 285 -22.65 -17.70 10.87
CA THR A 285 -23.17 -16.34 10.73
C THR A 285 -23.27 -16.02 9.24
N ILE A 286 -24.45 -16.24 8.68
CA ILE A 286 -24.79 -15.86 7.30
C ILE A 286 -24.66 -14.33 7.19
N GLU A 287 -23.91 -13.84 6.21
CA GLU A 287 -23.94 -12.42 5.82
C GLU A 287 -25.37 -12.07 5.38
N ILE A 288 -26.15 -11.44 6.26
CA ILE A 288 -27.58 -11.17 6.01
C ILE A 288 -27.71 -10.11 4.90
N PRO A 289 -28.32 -10.41 3.75
CA PRO A 289 -28.71 -9.40 2.78
C PRO A 289 -29.86 -8.58 3.39
N GLU A 290 -29.69 -7.27 3.58
CA GLU A 290 -30.65 -6.45 4.36
C GLU A 290 -32.05 -6.32 3.71
N GLY A 291 -32.94 -7.27 4.03
CA GLY A 291 -34.22 -7.49 3.33
C GLY A 291 -35.46 -7.66 4.22
N LYS A 292 -35.80 -6.64 5.03
CA LYS A 292 -37.14 -6.34 5.63
C LYS A 292 -37.89 -7.44 6.45
N SER A 293 -38.15 -7.12 7.72
CA SER A 293 -38.92 -7.92 8.70
C SER A 293 -40.46 -7.74 8.65
N PRO A 294 -41.20 -8.71 9.22
CA PRO A 294 -42.46 -8.51 9.98
C PRO A 294 -42.31 -9.01 11.45
N ALA A 295 -43.26 -8.88 12.39
CA ALA A 295 -44.27 -7.86 12.76
C ALA A 295 -44.96 -8.35 14.08
N VAL A 296 -45.64 -7.56 14.94
CA VAL A 296 -45.91 -6.10 14.96
C VAL A 296 -45.15 -5.48 16.18
N ILE A 297 -45.64 -4.77 17.22
CA ILE A 297 -46.87 -4.04 17.62
C ILE A 297 -46.41 -2.69 18.23
N GLY A 298 -47.03 -1.53 17.98
CA GLY A 298 -48.08 -1.28 16.99
C GLY A 298 -48.49 0.19 16.85
N LYS A 299 -48.82 0.56 15.60
CA LYS A 299 -49.53 1.76 15.11
C LYS A 299 -48.80 3.12 15.27
N THR A 300 -48.82 4.03 14.29
CA THR A 300 -49.61 4.10 13.04
C THR A 300 -48.73 4.41 11.81
N LYS A 301 -49.20 4.02 10.61
CA LYS A 301 -48.65 4.38 9.28
C LYS A 301 -48.81 5.91 9.03
N VAL A 302 -48.22 6.57 8.03
CA VAL A 302 -47.97 6.21 6.61
C VAL A 302 -46.70 6.95 6.13
N GLU A 303 -45.76 6.36 5.38
CA GLU A 303 -45.41 4.93 5.18
C GLU A 303 -43.87 4.88 4.95
N ARG A 304 -43.32 4.41 3.80
CA ARG A 304 -41.89 4.05 3.71
C ARG A 304 -41.20 4.20 2.35
N ALA A 305 -40.04 4.85 2.36
CA ALA A 305 -38.87 4.45 1.58
C ALA A 305 -37.75 4.08 2.57
N SER A 306 -37.20 2.87 2.47
CA SER A 306 -36.34 2.27 3.52
C SER A 306 -34.86 2.30 3.17
N SER A 307 -34.05 2.94 4.00
CA SER A 307 -32.59 2.83 4.01
C SER A 307 -32.11 1.55 4.72
N ARG A 308 -31.05 0.93 4.20
CA ARG A 308 -30.08 0.09 4.92
C ARG A 308 -28.89 -0.24 3.99
N GLY A 309 -27.72 -0.57 4.56
CA GLY A 309 -26.41 -0.51 3.90
C GLY A 309 -25.74 0.88 3.88
N THR A 310 -24.41 0.91 3.83
CA THR A 310 -23.54 2.11 3.78
C THR A 310 -23.22 2.62 2.38
N ASP A 311 -23.82 2.06 1.32
CA ASP A 311 -23.88 2.75 0.03
C ASP A 311 -24.70 4.03 0.21
N CYS A 312 -24.07 5.19 0.00
CA CYS A 312 -24.78 6.47 0.07
C CYS A 312 -25.78 6.67 -1.09
N GLY A 313 -25.95 5.69 -1.99
CA GLY A 313 -26.76 5.82 -3.20
C GLY A 313 -26.19 6.90 -4.13
N GLU A 314 -24.86 7.07 -4.10
CA GLU A 314 -24.10 8.16 -4.70
C GLU A 314 -24.50 9.58 -4.22
N ARG A 315 -25.36 9.72 -3.19
CA ARG A 315 -25.93 10.99 -2.70
C ARG A 315 -24.89 12.02 -2.26
N TYR A 316 -23.77 11.56 -1.71
CA TYR A 316 -22.66 12.39 -1.23
C TYR A 316 -21.42 12.33 -2.14
N CYS A 317 -21.52 11.70 -3.31
CA CYS A 317 -20.41 11.61 -4.25
C CYS A 317 -20.37 12.84 -5.16
N ILE A 318 -19.16 13.35 -5.40
CA ILE A 318 -18.94 14.53 -6.24
C ILE A 318 -19.27 14.20 -7.70
N LYS A 319 -19.96 15.11 -8.38
CA LYS A 319 -20.54 14.95 -9.73
C LYS A 319 -20.47 16.26 -10.52
N LYS A 320 -20.80 16.18 -11.82
CA LYS A 320 -20.80 17.31 -12.77
C LYS A 320 -21.59 18.51 -12.22
N GLY A 321 -20.95 19.68 -12.19
CA GLY A 321 -21.50 20.95 -11.67
C GLY A 321 -21.10 21.33 -10.25
N ASP A 322 -20.59 20.39 -9.44
CA ASP A 322 -20.09 20.72 -8.09
C ASP A 322 -18.82 21.60 -8.15
N LYS A 323 -18.53 22.39 -7.11
CA LYS A 323 -17.33 23.24 -6.99
C LYS A 323 -16.63 23.12 -5.65
N SER A 324 -15.31 22.88 -5.62
CA SER A 324 -14.51 22.80 -4.39
C SER A 324 -12.98 22.77 -4.60
N GLU A 325 -12.23 23.16 -3.56
CA GLU A 325 -10.78 22.91 -3.46
C GLU A 325 -10.42 21.43 -3.68
N LEU A 326 -11.26 20.51 -3.18
CA LEU A 326 -11.10 19.07 -3.34
C LEU A 326 -11.16 18.65 -4.82
N ILE A 327 -12.08 19.21 -5.62
CA ILE A 327 -12.14 19.01 -7.07
C ILE A 327 -10.89 19.57 -7.75
N ARG A 328 -10.38 20.73 -7.31
CA ARG A 328 -9.14 21.29 -7.88
C ARG A 328 -7.94 20.39 -7.64
N GLU A 329 -7.80 19.82 -6.45
CA GLU A 329 -6.76 18.84 -6.15
C GLU A 329 -6.95 17.52 -6.92
N ILE A 330 -8.19 17.03 -7.10
CA ILE A 330 -8.50 15.88 -7.96
C ILE A 330 -8.05 16.16 -9.41
N ASN A 331 -8.39 17.33 -9.95
CA ASN A 331 -8.06 17.76 -11.31
C ASN A 331 -6.55 17.96 -11.53
N ILE A 332 -5.80 18.33 -10.49
CA ILE A 332 -4.33 18.37 -10.51
C ILE A 332 -3.74 16.95 -10.46
N ARG A 333 -4.18 16.11 -9.51
CA ARG A 333 -3.61 14.78 -9.25
C ARG A 333 -3.89 13.77 -10.36
N LEU A 334 -5.01 13.93 -11.06
CA LEU A 334 -5.38 13.12 -12.22
C LEU A 334 -5.18 13.83 -13.56
N ALA A 335 -4.48 14.97 -13.60
CA ALA A 335 -4.28 15.75 -14.82
C ALA A 335 -3.72 14.91 -16.00
N GLY A 336 -2.94 13.87 -15.73
CA GLY A 336 -2.39 12.96 -16.74
C GLY A 336 -3.35 11.93 -17.33
N PHE A 337 -4.61 11.85 -16.87
CA PHE A 337 -5.63 10.95 -17.42
C PHE A 337 -6.61 11.75 -18.29
N GLY A 338 -6.36 11.79 -19.60
CA GLY A 338 -7.17 12.52 -20.59
C GLY A 338 -6.89 14.02 -20.65
N GLY A 339 -5.98 14.52 -19.80
CA GLY A 339 -5.58 15.92 -19.75
C GLY A 339 -6.59 16.79 -19.02
N ASN A 340 -6.23 17.42 -17.90
CA ASN A 340 -7.10 18.41 -17.22
C ASN A 340 -6.33 19.63 -16.70
N VAL A 341 -7.06 20.71 -16.40
CA VAL A 341 -6.55 21.97 -15.82
C VAL A 341 -6.91 22.08 -14.33
N PRO A 342 -6.18 22.88 -13.53
CA PRO A 342 -6.50 23.21 -12.14
C PRO A 342 -7.80 24.03 -11.92
N THR A 343 -8.95 23.58 -12.43
CA THR A 343 -10.27 24.14 -12.10
C THR A 343 -10.87 23.46 -10.86
N ASP A 344 -11.57 24.23 -10.03
CA ASP A 344 -12.35 23.71 -8.89
C ASP A 344 -13.75 23.20 -9.29
N GLU A 345 -14.15 23.37 -10.54
CA GLU A 345 -15.44 22.92 -11.05
C GLU A 345 -15.37 21.49 -11.60
N PHE A 346 -16.37 20.66 -11.25
CA PHE A 346 -16.54 19.34 -11.84
C PHE A 346 -17.12 19.47 -13.26
N THR A 347 -16.25 19.79 -14.20
CA THR A 347 -16.56 19.90 -15.62
C THR A 347 -16.77 18.54 -16.28
N GLU A 348 -17.28 18.50 -17.51
CA GLU A 348 -17.30 17.27 -18.32
C GLU A 348 -15.89 16.69 -18.58
N ARG A 349 -14.88 17.56 -18.60
CA ARG A 349 -13.48 17.17 -18.70
C ARG A 349 -13.02 16.43 -17.44
N THR A 350 -13.46 16.89 -16.27
CA THR A 350 -13.28 16.19 -14.99
C THR A 350 -13.97 14.82 -15.02
N GLU A 351 -15.21 14.75 -15.51
CA GLU A 351 -15.95 13.48 -15.65
C GLU A 351 -15.18 12.46 -16.54
N LYS A 352 -14.70 12.90 -17.71
CA LYS A 352 -13.92 12.06 -18.65
C LYS A 352 -12.58 11.61 -18.06
N MET A 353 -11.89 12.48 -17.32
CA MET A 353 -10.67 12.17 -16.56
C MET A 353 -10.92 11.12 -15.47
N ILE A 354 -12.01 11.25 -14.69
CA ILE A 354 -12.40 10.27 -13.67
C ILE A 354 -12.74 8.92 -14.31
N LYS A 355 -13.51 8.91 -15.40
CA LYS A 355 -13.86 7.70 -16.16
C LYS A 355 -12.61 6.97 -16.66
N GLN A 356 -11.67 7.69 -17.25
CA GLN A 356 -10.38 7.12 -17.66
C GLN A 356 -9.58 6.57 -16.47
N PHE A 357 -9.49 7.28 -15.34
CA PHE A 357 -8.83 6.78 -14.14
C PHE A 357 -9.49 5.53 -13.56
N GLN A 358 -10.83 5.45 -13.59
CA GLN A 358 -11.60 4.29 -13.13
C GLN A 358 -11.31 3.04 -13.97
N ARG A 359 -11.32 3.15 -15.31
CA ARG A 359 -10.97 2.05 -16.22
C ARG A 359 -9.49 1.70 -16.16
N ASP A 360 -8.61 2.69 -16.25
CA ASP A 360 -7.19 2.46 -16.51
C ASP A 360 -6.42 2.13 -15.23
N TYR A 361 -6.67 2.84 -14.13
CA TYR A 361 -6.00 2.57 -12.84
C TYR A 361 -6.82 1.66 -11.91
N MET A 362 -8.06 2.03 -11.60
CA MET A 362 -8.85 1.35 -10.56
C MET A 362 -9.42 0.00 -11.01
N LYS A 363 -9.55 -0.25 -12.32
CA LYS A 363 -10.24 -1.42 -12.91
C LYS A 363 -11.70 -1.57 -12.47
N VAL A 364 -12.41 -0.44 -12.35
CA VAL A 364 -13.84 -0.39 -11.99
C VAL A 364 -14.68 0.25 -13.11
N PRO A 365 -16.01 0.06 -13.12
CA PRO A 365 -16.89 0.71 -14.09
C PRO A 365 -16.76 2.25 -14.12
N GLU A 366 -16.86 2.81 -15.31
CA GLU A 366 -16.68 4.24 -15.60
C GLU A 366 -17.87 5.10 -15.16
N THR A 367 -18.11 5.20 -13.85
CA THR A 367 -19.22 6.01 -13.30
C THR A 367 -19.04 7.51 -13.54
N GLY A 368 -17.80 7.99 -13.63
CA GLY A 368 -17.48 9.42 -13.71
C GLY A 368 -17.79 10.23 -12.44
N LYS A 369 -18.05 9.56 -11.31
CA LYS A 369 -18.39 10.16 -10.01
C LYS A 369 -17.30 9.88 -8.99
N VAL A 370 -17.02 10.84 -8.11
CA VAL A 370 -15.99 10.69 -7.07
C VAL A 370 -16.65 10.40 -5.72
N CYS A 371 -16.55 9.14 -5.29
CA CYS A 371 -16.90 8.71 -3.93
C CYS A 371 -15.61 8.49 -3.10
N GLY A 372 -15.72 8.19 -1.80
CA GLY A 372 -14.56 8.00 -0.91
C GLY A 372 -13.56 6.93 -1.37
N ASN A 373 -13.99 5.91 -2.12
CA ASN A 373 -13.10 4.92 -2.73
C ASN A 373 -12.24 5.51 -3.87
N VAL A 374 -12.77 6.43 -4.67
CA VAL A 374 -12.02 7.13 -5.72
C VAL A 374 -10.97 8.06 -5.09
N LEU A 375 -11.31 8.79 -4.01
CA LEU A 375 -10.34 9.61 -3.27
C LEU A 375 -9.15 8.76 -2.79
N ARG A 376 -9.43 7.61 -2.14
CA ARG A 376 -8.41 6.66 -1.68
C ARG A 376 -7.54 6.13 -2.81
N ALA A 377 -8.13 5.81 -3.97
CA ALA A 377 -7.37 5.34 -5.13
C ALA A 377 -6.45 6.41 -5.73
N ILE A 378 -6.86 7.70 -5.72
CA ILE A 378 -6.00 8.81 -6.18
C ILE A 378 -4.81 9.00 -5.22
N ASP A 379 -5.01 8.87 -3.91
CA ASP A 379 -3.94 8.95 -2.92
C ASP A 379 -2.95 7.76 -3.02
N ASP A 380 -3.45 6.54 -3.26
CA ASP A 380 -2.63 5.38 -3.61
C ASP A 380 -1.81 5.61 -4.90
N PHE A 381 -2.45 5.97 -6.01
CA PHE A 381 -1.79 6.32 -7.27
C PHE A 381 -0.69 7.39 -7.08
N SER A 382 -1.02 8.45 -6.32
CA SER A 382 -0.09 9.55 -6.03
C SER A 382 1.15 9.07 -5.27
N THR A 383 0.99 8.11 -4.36
CA THR A 383 2.08 7.54 -3.56
C THR A 383 2.90 6.54 -4.37
N LYS A 384 2.23 5.60 -5.05
CA LYS A 384 2.83 4.48 -5.78
C LYS A 384 3.69 4.89 -6.97
N PHE A 385 3.33 5.99 -7.66
CA PHE A 385 4.08 6.50 -8.80
C PHE A 385 4.90 7.77 -8.50
N ASP A 386 5.16 8.08 -7.22
CA ASP A 386 5.82 9.32 -6.82
C ASP A 386 7.19 9.55 -7.49
N ILE A 387 7.57 10.81 -7.63
CA ILE A 387 8.77 11.23 -8.35
C ILE A 387 9.99 11.00 -7.42
N GLY A 388 10.86 10.07 -7.80
CA GLY A 388 12.06 9.74 -7.02
C GLY A 388 13.12 10.85 -7.05
N VAL A 389 14.02 10.84 -6.06
CA VAL A 389 15.05 11.88 -5.83
C VAL A 389 15.83 12.22 -7.10
N THR A 390 16.30 11.22 -7.85
CA THR A 390 17.03 11.39 -9.12
C THR A 390 16.29 12.26 -10.13
N PHE A 391 14.96 12.12 -10.25
CA PHE A 391 14.15 12.93 -11.14
C PHE A 391 13.90 14.33 -10.57
N TRP A 392 13.75 14.48 -9.24
CA TRP A 392 13.69 15.80 -8.60
C TRP A 392 14.99 16.61 -8.75
N ASP A 393 16.15 15.94 -8.78
CA ASP A 393 17.43 16.62 -9.04
C ASP A 393 17.58 17.02 -10.51
N GLN A 394 17.16 16.15 -11.45
CA GLN A 394 17.10 16.49 -12.89
C GLN A 394 16.07 17.59 -13.22
N LEU A 395 15.05 17.77 -12.37
CA LEU A 395 14.07 18.86 -12.50
C LEU A 395 14.65 20.24 -12.12
N LYS A 396 15.77 20.32 -11.39
CA LYS A 396 16.40 21.58 -10.96
C LYS A 396 17.20 22.24 -12.09
N CYS A 397 17.32 23.55 -12.01
CA CYS A 397 18.08 24.35 -12.97
C CYS A 397 19.60 24.12 -12.86
N SER A 398 20.18 23.63 -13.96
CA SER A 398 21.62 23.43 -14.16
C SER A 398 22.39 24.70 -14.60
N CYS A 399 22.07 25.87 -14.05
CA CYS A 399 22.78 27.12 -14.37
C CYS A 399 24.22 27.14 -13.80
N SER A 400 25.22 27.35 -14.66
CA SER A 400 26.64 27.29 -14.31
C SER A 400 27.14 28.45 -13.44
N THR A 401 26.37 29.55 -13.36
CA THR A 401 26.73 30.77 -12.62
C THR A 401 26.21 30.79 -11.18
N LYS A 402 25.58 29.72 -10.69
CA LYS A 402 24.98 29.64 -9.35
C LYS A 402 25.96 30.07 -8.25
N GLY A 403 25.52 30.99 -7.39
CA GLY A 403 26.31 31.60 -6.31
C GLY A 403 27.27 32.71 -6.73
N ARG A 404 27.49 32.93 -8.04
CA ARG A 404 28.44 33.92 -8.60
C ARG A 404 27.70 35.16 -9.12
N GLN A 405 28.45 36.24 -9.37
CA GLN A 405 27.94 37.38 -10.14
C GLN A 405 27.68 36.98 -11.60
N ALA A 406 26.54 37.38 -12.16
CA ALA A 406 26.16 37.10 -13.54
C ALA A 406 25.29 38.24 -14.10
N SER A 407 25.37 38.47 -15.41
CA SER A 407 24.43 39.37 -16.10
C SER A 407 23.04 38.73 -16.13
N SER A 408 22.03 39.47 -15.70
CA SER A 408 20.62 39.12 -15.79
C SER A 408 20.02 39.84 -16.98
N GLU A 409 19.95 39.18 -18.14
CA GLU A 409 19.42 39.75 -19.40
C GLU A 409 18.04 40.41 -19.20
N LEU A 410 17.17 39.75 -18.43
CA LEU A 410 15.83 40.20 -18.07
C LEU A 410 15.78 41.48 -17.18
N ARG A 411 16.87 41.82 -16.47
CA ARG A 411 16.95 42.98 -15.59
C ARG A 411 17.94 44.06 -16.07
N GLY A 412 18.74 43.77 -17.09
CA GLY A 412 19.79 44.68 -17.59
C GLY A 412 21.00 44.88 -16.66
N ILE A 413 21.08 44.18 -15.52
CA ILE A 413 22.09 44.38 -14.47
C ILE A 413 22.97 43.14 -14.26
N LYS A 414 24.14 43.33 -13.63
CA LYS A 414 24.90 42.25 -13.00
C LYS A 414 24.38 42.04 -11.58
N GLU A 415 24.01 40.81 -11.25
CA GLU A 415 23.53 40.43 -9.93
C GLU A 415 24.04 39.03 -9.53
N LYS A 416 24.04 38.73 -8.23
CA LYS A 416 24.41 37.40 -7.74
C LYS A 416 23.32 36.40 -8.11
N ASN A 417 23.65 35.36 -8.87
CA ASN A 417 22.73 34.29 -9.20
C ASN A 417 22.41 33.45 -7.94
N ILE A 418 21.24 33.68 -7.36
CA ILE A 418 20.72 33.01 -6.15
C ILE A 418 19.90 31.74 -6.43
N CYS A 419 19.85 31.25 -7.68
CA CYS A 419 18.99 30.15 -8.11
C CYS A 419 19.10 28.90 -7.21
N ASP A 420 18.07 28.62 -6.41
CA ASP A 420 18.00 27.43 -5.55
C ASP A 420 17.91 26.14 -6.37
N GLY A 421 17.31 26.23 -7.54
CA GLY A 421 16.99 25.16 -8.49
C GLY A 421 15.73 25.48 -9.30
N PHE A 422 14.93 26.44 -8.86
CA PHE A 422 13.67 26.88 -9.45
C PHE A 422 13.59 28.42 -9.45
N GLY A 423 12.42 28.98 -9.77
CA GLY A 423 12.23 30.42 -9.84
C GLY A 423 12.21 31.14 -8.49
N ASP A 424 12.49 32.44 -8.56
CA ASP A 424 12.47 33.41 -7.46
C ASP A 424 11.39 34.50 -7.63
N HIS A 425 10.43 34.30 -8.54
CA HIS A 425 9.37 35.25 -8.94
C HIS A 425 9.85 36.47 -9.76
N THR A 426 11.08 36.49 -10.28
CA THR A 426 11.52 37.54 -11.22
C THR A 426 10.71 37.56 -12.51
N GLY A 427 10.47 38.74 -13.08
CA GLY A 427 9.88 38.91 -14.42
C GLY A 427 8.35 38.94 -14.47
N LYS A 428 7.67 38.93 -13.32
CA LYS A 428 6.20 38.94 -13.24
C LYS A 428 5.62 40.17 -13.95
N GLY A 429 4.70 39.96 -14.90
CA GLY A 429 4.12 41.04 -15.70
C GLY A 429 5.06 41.66 -16.74
N THR A 430 6.25 41.09 -16.97
CA THR A 430 7.18 41.55 -18.02
C THR A 430 7.18 40.58 -19.21
N TYR A 431 7.29 41.12 -20.42
CA TYR A 431 7.15 40.37 -21.67
C TYR A 431 8.31 40.66 -22.62
N LYS A 432 8.83 39.64 -23.31
CA LYS A 432 9.91 39.79 -24.31
C LYS A 432 9.46 40.33 -25.67
N ALA A 433 8.17 40.25 -25.97
CA ALA A 433 7.58 40.64 -27.24
C ALA A 433 6.06 40.81 -27.10
N THR A 434 5.46 41.53 -28.04
CA THR A 434 4.01 41.55 -28.25
C THR A 434 3.54 40.31 -29.06
N PRO A 435 2.28 39.86 -28.91
CA PRO A 435 1.33 40.26 -27.87
C PRO A 435 1.76 39.74 -26.48
N HIS A 436 1.27 40.40 -25.42
CA HIS A 436 1.59 40.07 -24.02
C HIS A 436 0.83 38.80 -23.56
N ASN A 437 1.28 37.65 -24.06
CA ASN A 437 0.76 36.33 -23.72
C ASN A 437 1.79 35.47 -22.96
N GLU A 438 1.38 34.29 -22.50
CA GLU A 438 2.21 33.41 -21.66
C GLU A 438 3.44 32.79 -22.36
N ALA A 439 3.48 32.81 -23.70
CA ALA A 439 4.67 32.43 -24.47
C ALA A 439 5.72 33.57 -24.54
N ASN A 440 5.30 34.80 -24.26
CA ASN A 440 6.14 36.00 -24.17
C ASN A 440 6.41 36.46 -22.75
N HIS A 441 5.63 36.00 -21.77
CA HIS A 441 5.80 36.27 -20.34
C HIS A 441 7.13 35.71 -19.82
N ASN A 442 7.92 36.55 -19.17
CA ASN A 442 9.30 36.25 -18.71
C ASN A 442 9.37 35.73 -17.27
N TYR A 443 8.26 35.31 -16.70
CA TYR A 443 8.11 35.09 -15.27
C TYR A 443 8.72 33.77 -14.77
N GLU A 444 9.56 33.86 -13.75
CA GLU A 444 10.19 32.73 -13.07
C GLU A 444 9.29 32.15 -11.98
N TYR A 445 8.36 31.28 -12.41
CA TYR A 445 7.44 30.58 -11.52
C TYR A 445 8.17 29.77 -10.43
N PRO A 446 7.63 29.69 -9.19
CA PRO A 446 8.34 29.19 -8.02
C PRO A 446 8.45 27.65 -7.92
N GLY A 447 8.54 26.94 -9.05
CA GLY A 447 8.63 25.48 -9.10
C GLY A 447 8.36 24.93 -10.49
N ILE A 448 8.05 23.63 -10.58
CA ILE A 448 7.50 23.01 -11.79
C ILE A 448 5.98 22.86 -11.62
N HIS A 449 5.22 23.07 -12.69
CA HIS A 449 3.77 23.02 -12.64
C HIS A 449 3.24 21.62 -12.26
N ARG A 450 2.36 21.55 -11.26
CA ARG A 450 1.89 20.29 -10.65
C ARG A 450 1.19 19.36 -11.64
N SER A 451 0.45 19.89 -12.63
CA SER A 451 -0.14 19.06 -13.69
C SER A 451 0.91 18.36 -14.59
N LEU A 452 2.08 18.96 -14.82
CA LEU A 452 3.18 18.28 -15.53
C LEU A 452 3.73 17.12 -14.71
N LEU A 453 3.88 17.33 -13.40
CA LEU A 453 4.42 16.35 -12.48
C LEU A 453 3.46 15.15 -12.32
N PHE A 454 2.14 15.38 -12.29
CA PHE A 454 1.15 14.31 -12.34
C PHE A 454 1.00 13.66 -13.73
N GLY A 455 1.24 14.42 -14.82
CA GLY A 455 1.47 13.85 -16.16
C GLY A 455 2.64 12.87 -16.16
N LEU A 456 3.77 13.23 -15.54
CA LEU A 456 4.94 12.36 -15.36
C LEU A 456 4.64 11.13 -14.50
N LYS A 457 3.86 11.24 -13.40
CA LYS A 457 3.38 10.06 -12.65
C LYS A 457 2.53 9.14 -13.50
N THR A 458 1.65 9.71 -14.32
CA THR A 458 0.76 8.95 -15.20
C THR A 458 1.53 8.25 -16.33
N LEU A 459 2.54 8.90 -16.91
CA LEU A 459 3.49 8.26 -17.83
C LEU A 459 4.20 7.09 -17.16
N LYS A 460 4.75 7.25 -15.94
CA LYS A 460 5.35 6.13 -15.19
C LYS A 460 4.38 4.96 -14.99
N PHE A 461 3.10 5.24 -14.75
CA PHE A 461 2.07 4.20 -14.63
C PHE A 461 1.83 3.43 -15.94
N TYR A 462 1.58 4.12 -17.07
CA TYR A 462 1.35 3.44 -18.35
C TYR A 462 2.62 2.74 -18.87
N PHE A 463 3.80 3.32 -18.64
CA PHE A 463 5.08 2.66 -18.94
C PHE A 463 5.27 1.40 -18.10
N SER A 464 4.80 1.34 -16.84
CA SER A 464 4.86 0.11 -16.03
C SER A 464 3.85 -0.97 -16.43
N GLN A 465 3.05 -0.77 -17.48
CA GLN A 465 2.16 -1.80 -18.05
C GLN A 465 2.75 -2.49 -19.29
N GLN A 466 3.99 -2.16 -19.67
CA GLN A 466 4.65 -2.67 -20.87
C GLN A 466 6.17 -2.72 -20.71
N THR A 467 6.87 -3.36 -21.66
CA THR A 467 8.32 -3.61 -21.61
C THR A 467 9.09 -3.04 -22.82
N ILE A 468 8.41 -2.37 -23.75
CA ILE A 468 9.01 -1.89 -25.01
C ILE A 468 9.79 -0.61 -24.78
N TYR A 469 9.24 0.34 -24.02
CA TYR A 469 9.82 1.66 -23.75
C TYR A 469 10.10 1.87 -22.26
N SER A 470 11.16 2.61 -21.93
CA SER A 470 11.44 3.10 -20.57
C SER A 470 11.54 4.61 -20.54
N LEU A 471 11.17 5.21 -19.40
CA LEU A 471 11.43 6.62 -19.10
C LEU A 471 12.75 6.70 -18.32
N ASP A 472 13.79 7.27 -18.93
CA ASP A 472 15.16 7.16 -18.42
C ASP A 472 15.55 8.34 -17.52
N LEU A 473 15.38 9.56 -18.04
CA LEU A 473 15.86 10.79 -17.41
C LEU A 473 15.13 12.01 -17.97
N ILE A 474 15.12 13.09 -17.18
CA ILE A 474 14.70 14.43 -17.59
C ILE A 474 15.95 15.18 -18.06
N SER A 475 16.03 15.53 -19.35
CA SER A 475 17.17 16.24 -19.95
C SER A 475 17.13 17.75 -19.70
N SER A 476 15.97 18.29 -19.33
CA SER A 476 15.85 19.60 -18.68
C SER A 476 14.49 19.74 -17.99
N GLY A 477 14.51 19.95 -16.68
CA GLY A 477 13.42 20.61 -15.97
C GLY A 477 13.56 22.12 -16.07
N TYR A 478 13.77 22.77 -14.93
CA TYR A 478 13.80 24.23 -14.82
C TYR A 478 14.96 24.88 -15.60
N ARG A 479 14.72 26.07 -16.16
CA ARG A 479 15.75 26.95 -16.72
C ARG A 479 15.49 28.38 -16.20
N CYS A 480 16.36 28.86 -15.32
CA CYS A 480 16.28 30.21 -14.76
C CYS A 480 16.93 31.25 -15.68
N ARG A 481 16.69 32.55 -15.44
CA ARG A 481 17.15 33.70 -16.25
C ARG A 481 18.66 33.79 -16.50
N PHE A 482 19.48 33.04 -15.75
CA PHE A 482 20.94 32.96 -15.90
C PHE A 482 21.42 31.76 -16.74
N LYS A 483 20.50 30.92 -17.22
CA LYS A 483 20.77 29.81 -18.16
C LYS A 483 20.32 30.28 -19.54
N ASN A 484 21.27 30.66 -20.41
CA ASN A 484 21.01 31.20 -21.75
C ASN A 484 19.92 30.40 -22.50
N TYR A 485 18.82 31.06 -22.87
CA TYR A 485 17.71 30.48 -23.62
C TYR A 485 17.01 31.50 -24.52
N THR A 486 16.29 31.00 -25.53
CA THR A 486 15.38 31.79 -26.38
C THR A 486 13.90 31.65 -25.97
N THR A 487 13.56 30.68 -25.10
CA THR A 487 12.18 30.33 -24.76
C THR A 487 11.94 30.25 -23.25
N THR A 488 10.81 30.83 -22.81
CA THR A 488 10.39 30.95 -21.41
C THR A 488 9.62 29.73 -20.90
N ASN A 489 9.50 28.67 -21.73
CA ASN A 489 8.75 27.44 -21.44
C ASN A 489 9.26 26.79 -20.13
N HIS A 490 10.59 26.69 -19.97
CA HIS A 490 11.20 26.00 -18.83
C HIS A 490 11.34 26.84 -17.56
N GLN A 491 10.77 28.04 -17.50
CA GLN A 491 10.59 28.78 -16.25
C GLN A 491 9.45 28.17 -15.40
N GLY A 492 9.39 26.83 -15.29
CA GLY A 492 8.39 26.07 -14.54
C GLY A 492 7.27 25.42 -15.36
N LYS A 493 7.08 25.82 -16.62
CA LYS A 493 5.94 25.41 -17.48
C LYS A 493 6.23 24.25 -18.43
N ALA A 494 7.45 23.68 -18.44
CA ALA A 494 7.85 22.61 -19.35
C ALA A 494 8.92 21.67 -18.77
N ILE A 495 8.93 20.43 -19.26
CA ILE A 495 9.96 19.41 -19.00
C ILE A 495 10.35 18.68 -20.28
N ASP A 496 11.65 18.38 -20.45
CA ASP A 496 12.18 17.55 -21.54
C ASP A 496 12.51 16.15 -21.02
N ILE A 497 11.91 15.10 -21.59
CA ILE A 497 12.05 13.71 -21.14
C ILE A 497 12.72 12.84 -22.21
N GLN A 498 13.68 12.00 -21.82
CA GLN A 498 14.34 11.02 -22.69
C GLN A 498 14.00 9.57 -22.30
N PHE A 499 14.06 8.68 -23.29
CA PHE A 499 13.55 7.31 -23.22
C PHE A 499 14.56 6.29 -23.78
N SER A 500 14.38 5.02 -23.45
CA SER A 500 14.96 3.90 -24.20
C SER A 500 13.87 3.04 -24.83
N LYS A 501 14.26 2.25 -25.83
CA LYS A 501 13.46 1.16 -26.42
C LYS A 501 14.24 -0.14 -26.23
N GLY A 502 13.85 -0.95 -25.24
CA GLY A 502 14.74 -1.96 -24.66
C GLY A 502 16.08 -1.32 -24.25
N ASP A 503 17.20 -1.94 -24.58
CA ASP A 503 18.54 -1.42 -24.29
C ASP A 503 18.93 -0.16 -25.10
N TRP A 504 18.19 0.18 -26.16
CA TRP A 504 18.53 1.31 -27.03
C TRP A 504 18.05 2.65 -26.42
N LYS A 505 18.99 3.34 -25.78
CA LYS A 505 18.86 4.74 -25.33
C LYS A 505 18.66 5.67 -26.53
N ILE A 506 17.49 6.29 -26.62
CA ILE A 506 17.14 7.25 -27.68
C ILE A 506 17.85 8.57 -27.37
N ARG A 507 18.97 8.85 -28.02
CA ARG A 507 19.88 9.98 -27.72
C ARG A 507 20.50 10.56 -29.00
N GLY A 508 20.95 11.81 -28.91
CA GLY A 508 21.71 12.50 -29.95
C GLY A 508 20.95 12.78 -31.25
N GLU A 509 21.65 13.39 -32.20
CA GLU A 509 21.13 13.82 -33.51
C GLU A 509 20.98 12.63 -34.48
N GLN A 510 20.07 11.69 -34.18
CA GLN A 510 19.93 10.43 -34.93
C GLN A 510 18.54 10.29 -35.56
N LYS A 511 18.45 10.26 -36.90
CA LYS A 511 17.17 10.12 -37.63
C LYS A 511 16.32 8.91 -37.20
N LYS A 512 16.96 7.80 -36.80
CA LYS A 512 16.26 6.60 -36.29
C LYS A 512 15.43 6.85 -35.02
N ASN A 513 15.77 7.87 -34.22
CA ASN A 513 15.02 8.23 -33.02
C ASN A 513 13.57 8.64 -33.36
N LEU A 514 13.35 9.30 -34.52
CA LEU A 514 12.15 10.07 -34.80
C LEU A 514 10.87 9.22 -34.83
N GLU A 515 10.90 8.07 -35.51
CA GLU A 515 9.74 7.15 -35.57
C GLU A 515 9.35 6.64 -34.17
N THR A 516 10.35 6.33 -33.33
CA THR A 516 10.11 5.83 -31.98
C THR A 516 9.61 6.94 -31.05
N LEU A 517 10.12 8.16 -31.18
CA LEU A 517 9.62 9.32 -30.45
C LEU A 517 8.17 9.66 -30.85
N ARG A 518 7.82 9.57 -32.14
CA ARG A 518 6.42 9.73 -32.60
C ARG A 518 5.51 8.66 -31.97
N LYS A 519 5.92 7.39 -32.00
CA LYS A 519 5.17 6.30 -31.33
C LYS A 519 4.96 6.55 -29.84
N ILE A 520 6.00 6.94 -29.09
CA ILE A 520 5.86 7.28 -27.66
C ILE A 520 4.92 8.47 -27.45
N ARG A 521 4.99 9.51 -28.30
CA ARG A 521 4.07 10.66 -28.27
C ARG A 521 2.62 10.21 -28.53
N ASP A 522 2.39 9.44 -29.57
CA ASP A 522 1.05 9.11 -30.05
C ASP A 522 0.37 8.09 -29.11
N GLU A 523 1.09 7.01 -28.75
CA GLU A 523 0.60 5.91 -27.90
C GLU A 523 0.43 6.30 -26.43
N PHE A 524 1.12 7.34 -25.93
CA PHE A 524 1.08 7.74 -24.52
C PHE A 524 0.67 9.20 -24.28
N TYR A 525 1.38 10.17 -24.88
CA TYR A 525 1.12 11.61 -24.62
C TYR A 525 -0.21 12.09 -25.20
N ILE A 526 -0.54 11.68 -26.43
CA ILE A 526 -1.82 12.04 -27.06
C ILE A 526 -2.91 11.11 -26.55
N LYS A 527 -2.74 9.78 -26.72
CA LYS A 527 -3.75 8.78 -26.34
C LYS A 527 -4.18 8.82 -24.87
N TYR A 528 -3.23 8.85 -23.93
CA TYR A 528 -3.55 8.76 -22.50
C TYR A 528 -3.52 10.11 -21.78
N LEU A 529 -2.55 10.99 -22.06
CA LEU A 529 -2.45 12.29 -21.38
C LEU A 529 -3.32 13.39 -21.99
N GLY A 530 -4.03 13.12 -23.10
CA GLY A 530 -4.86 14.12 -23.79
C GLY A 530 -4.05 15.30 -24.35
N GLY A 531 -2.75 15.11 -24.55
CA GLY A 531 -1.85 16.10 -25.13
C GLY A 531 -2.14 16.37 -26.61
N GLN A 532 -1.51 17.41 -27.14
CA GLN A 532 -1.63 17.81 -28.54
C GLN A 532 -0.25 18.05 -29.16
N GLU A 533 -0.16 17.87 -30.47
CA GLU A 533 0.97 18.41 -31.24
C GLU A 533 0.89 19.94 -31.29
N ASN A 534 2.05 20.59 -31.16
CA ASN A 534 2.20 22.05 -31.15
C ASN A 534 1.38 22.74 -30.05
N TRP A 535 1.27 24.06 -30.15
CA TRP A 535 0.59 24.94 -29.19
C TRP A 535 -0.79 25.40 -29.68
N THR A 536 -1.51 24.49 -30.35
CA THR A 536 -2.77 24.77 -31.06
C THR A 536 -3.88 25.23 -30.09
N ASN A 537 -4.49 24.31 -29.34
CA ASN A 537 -5.62 24.61 -28.46
C ASN A 537 -5.15 25.16 -27.10
N PRO A 538 -5.94 26.03 -26.45
CA PRO A 538 -5.72 26.38 -25.04
C PRO A 538 -5.99 25.19 -24.12
N ASN A 539 -5.52 25.28 -22.87
CA ASN A 539 -5.81 24.38 -21.76
C ASN A 539 -5.45 22.89 -21.98
N LYS A 540 -4.64 22.54 -22.99
CA LYS A 540 -4.07 21.20 -23.20
C LYS A 540 -2.57 21.21 -22.92
N PHE A 541 -2.04 20.03 -22.58
CA PHE A 541 -0.60 19.80 -22.65
C PHE A 541 -0.14 19.86 -24.10
N SER A 542 0.98 20.53 -24.35
CA SER A 542 1.59 20.65 -25.67
C SER A 542 2.86 19.83 -25.78
N ILE A 543 3.09 19.32 -27.00
CA ILE A 543 4.29 18.60 -27.40
C ILE A 543 4.89 19.30 -28.63
N GLU A 544 6.18 19.65 -28.54
CA GLU A 544 6.94 20.28 -29.62
C GLU A 544 7.11 19.32 -30.82
N PRO A 545 7.16 19.80 -32.08
CA PRO A 545 7.36 18.96 -33.25
C PRO A 545 8.58 18.05 -33.15
N ILE A 546 8.39 16.76 -33.44
CA ILE A 546 9.47 15.78 -33.52
C ILE A 546 10.04 15.81 -34.94
N ASP A 547 11.29 16.27 -35.10
CA ASP A 547 12.07 16.15 -36.35
C ASP A 547 13.57 16.49 -36.11
N LEU A 548 14.45 16.05 -37.02
CA LEU A 548 15.87 16.38 -37.02
C LEU A 548 16.22 17.29 -38.21
N LEU A 549 15.98 18.59 -38.02
CA LEU A 549 16.18 19.63 -39.03
C LEU A 549 17.44 20.45 -38.77
N TYR A 550 17.99 21.02 -39.85
CA TYR A 550 19.22 21.81 -39.84
C TYR A 550 18.96 23.23 -40.38
N LYS A 551 19.74 24.20 -39.90
CA LYS A 551 19.80 25.57 -40.43
C LYS A 551 20.70 25.61 -41.67
N LYS A 552 20.60 26.67 -42.48
CA LYS A 552 21.44 26.87 -43.69
C LYS A 552 22.96 26.79 -43.43
N ASN A 553 23.41 27.00 -42.18
CA ASN A 553 24.80 26.90 -41.75
C ASN A 553 25.16 25.55 -41.09
N GLY A 554 24.41 24.49 -41.36
CA GLY A 554 24.69 23.13 -40.88
C GLY A 554 24.40 22.87 -39.39
N LYS A 555 24.02 23.88 -38.60
CA LYS A 555 23.69 23.70 -37.17
C LYS A 555 22.25 23.18 -37.01
N VAL A 556 22.04 22.23 -36.10
CA VAL A 556 20.71 21.68 -35.79
C VAL A 556 19.72 22.75 -35.28
N ARG A 557 18.44 22.52 -35.59
CA ARG A 557 17.29 23.26 -35.06
C ARG A 557 16.86 22.68 -33.71
N PHE A 558 16.75 23.55 -32.71
CA PHE A 558 16.29 23.26 -31.35
C PHE A 558 14.90 23.87 -31.09
N ASP A 559 14.16 24.08 -32.17
CA ASP A 559 12.73 24.38 -32.23
C ASP A 559 11.91 23.14 -32.68
N HIS A 560 12.58 21.99 -32.74
CA HIS A 560 12.05 20.64 -32.99
C HIS A 560 12.84 19.66 -32.09
N THR A 561 12.22 18.56 -31.65
CA THR A 561 12.86 17.54 -30.80
C THR A 561 13.27 16.30 -31.60
N PHE A 562 14.43 15.73 -31.27
CA PHE A 562 15.00 14.59 -31.99
C PHE A 562 15.63 13.52 -31.08
N SER A 563 15.70 13.78 -29.77
CA SER A 563 16.16 12.80 -28.75
C SER A 563 15.50 12.96 -27.38
N TRP A 564 14.41 13.73 -27.31
CA TRP A 564 13.56 13.90 -26.13
C TRP A 564 12.14 14.20 -26.61
N ILE A 565 11.17 14.18 -25.69
CA ILE A 565 9.85 14.80 -25.88
C ILE A 565 9.80 16.02 -24.97
N HIS A 566 9.53 17.19 -25.56
CA HIS A 566 9.18 18.41 -24.81
C HIS A 566 7.72 18.31 -24.41
N PHE A 567 7.41 18.58 -23.14
CA PHE A 567 6.06 18.46 -22.59
C PHE A 567 5.76 19.69 -21.72
N ASP A 568 4.78 20.49 -22.12
CA ASP A 568 4.52 21.80 -21.50
C ASP A 568 3.04 22.15 -21.29
N VAL A 569 2.79 23.11 -20.40
CA VAL A 569 1.47 23.68 -20.08
C VAL A 569 1.35 25.17 -20.46
N ARG A 570 2.22 25.68 -21.35
CA ARG A 570 2.30 27.11 -21.71
C ARG A 570 1.05 27.66 -22.41
N ARG A 571 0.11 26.78 -22.78
CA ARG A 571 -1.21 27.12 -23.35
C ARG A 571 -2.37 26.99 -22.37
N PHE A 572 -2.11 26.66 -21.11
CA PHE A 572 -3.10 26.87 -20.05
C PHE A 572 -3.37 28.37 -19.89
N ASP A 573 -4.61 28.74 -19.59
CA ASP A 573 -4.97 30.13 -19.30
C ASP A 573 -4.28 30.62 -18.01
N SER A 574 -4.11 31.93 -17.84
CA SER A 574 -3.36 32.51 -16.71
C SER A 574 -3.92 32.12 -15.33
N ILE A 575 -5.24 31.92 -15.22
CA ILE A 575 -5.92 31.42 -14.01
C ILE A 575 -5.53 30.00 -13.61
N TYR A 576 -4.93 29.24 -14.52
CA TYR A 576 -4.40 27.88 -14.31
C TYR A 576 -2.89 27.86 -14.15
N LEU A 577 -2.25 29.03 -14.14
CA LEU A 577 -0.81 29.23 -13.96
C LEU A 577 -0.54 30.20 -12.80
N GLU A 578 -1.39 30.22 -11.77
CA GLU A 578 -1.07 30.86 -10.50
C GLU A 578 0.05 30.11 -9.76
N ASP A 579 0.81 30.84 -8.93
CA ASP A 579 1.98 30.32 -8.19
C ASP A 579 1.67 29.07 -7.34
N LYS A 580 0.43 28.97 -6.81
CA LYS A 580 -0.07 27.82 -6.03
C LYS A 580 -0.14 26.49 -6.81
N TYR A 581 0.00 26.51 -8.13
CA TYR A 581 0.07 25.32 -8.98
C TYR A 581 1.51 24.90 -9.30
N PHE A 582 2.54 25.53 -8.73
CA PHE A 582 3.94 25.16 -8.92
C PHE A 582 4.53 24.61 -7.61
N CYS A 583 5.42 23.63 -7.69
CA CYS A 583 6.09 23.09 -6.50
C CYS A 583 7.55 22.69 -6.74
N LYS A 584 8.32 22.54 -5.64
CA LYS A 584 9.79 22.34 -5.67
C LYS A 584 10.23 20.93 -5.22
N ASN A 585 9.33 20.11 -4.68
CA ASN A 585 9.63 18.77 -4.14
C ASN A 585 8.36 17.89 -3.98
N SER A 586 8.53 16.61 -3.66
CA SER A 586 7.41 15.66 -3.43
C SER A 586 6.45 16.10 -2.32
N GLN A 587 6.98 16.65 -1.21
CA GLN A 587 6.14 17.12 -0.09
C GLN A 587 5.20 18.25 -0.51
N SER A 588 5.64 19.19 -1.34
CA SER A 588 4.80 20.27 -1.89
C SER A 588 3.95 19.85 -3.10
N LEU A 589 4.25 18.71 -3.74
CA LEU A 589 3.39 18.10 -4.76
C LEU A 589 2.18 17.38 -4.16
N ASN A 590 2.43 16.56 -3.13
CA ASN A 590 1.49 15.60 -2.55
C ASN A 590 0.84 16.05 -1.22
N SER A 591 1.46 17.01 -0.50
CA SER A 591 1.01 17.74 0.70
C SER A 591 0.09 17.00 1.70
N LYS A 592 -1.21 16.93 1.42
CA LYS A 592 -2.23 16.19 2.19
C LYS A 592 -2.88 15.13 1.31
N SER A 593 -3.38 14.04 1.91
CA SER A 593 -4.25 13.11 1.19
C SER A 593 -5.58 13.78 0.82
N LEU A 594 -6.20 13.38 -0.28
CA LEU A 594 -7.54 13.84 -0.67
C LEU A 594 -8.59 13.44 0.37
N VAL A 595 -8.41 12.27 1.01
CA VAL A 595 -9.27 11.86 2.14
C VAL A 595 -9.14 12.81 3.33
N GLN A 596 -7.93 13.28 3.65
CA GLN A 596 -7.74 14.30 4.69
C GLN A 596 -8.38 15.63 4.28
N LEU A 597 -8.12 16.11 3.06
CA LEU A 597 -8.70 17.36 2.56
C LEU A 597 -10.24 17.34 2.59
N ALA A 598 -10.85 16.23 2.15
CA ALA A 598 -12.30 16.04 2.21
C ALA A 598 -12.84 16.10 3.66
N ARG A 599 -12.17 15.44 4.63
CA ARG A 599 -12.53 15.51 6.06
C ARG A 599 -12.38 16.92 6.63
N GLU A 600 -11.32 17.64 6.28
CA GLU A 600 -11.09 19.04 6.68
C GLU A 600 -12.15 19.99 6.11
N MET A 601 -12.65 19.73 4.90
CA MET A 601 -13.77 20.43 4.27
C MET A 601 -15.15 19.97 4.80
N GLY A 602 -15.20 19.14 5.85
CA GLY A 602 -16.44 18.64 6.45
C GLY A 602 -17.14 17.51 5.70
N LEU A 603 -16.61 17.07 4.55
CA LEU A 603 -17.19 16.07 3.64
C LEU A 603 -17.01 14.62 4.16
N ASN A 604 -17.33 14.40 5.43
CA ASN A 604 -17.16 13.12 6.11
C ASN A 604 -18.03 12.02 5.46
N ASP A 605 -19.25 12.35 5.04
CA ASP A 605 -20.15 11.40 4.38
C ASP A 605 -19.70 11.01 2.97
N LEU A 606 -18.90 11.84 2.29
CA LEU A 606 -18.19 11.48 1.06
C LEU A 606 -17.07 10.48 1.35
N CYS A 607 -16.25 10.73 2.38
CA CYS A 607 -15.17 9.82 2.79
C CYS A 607 -15.71 8.46 3.27
N ASN A 608 -16.86 8.50 3.96
CA ASN A 608 -17.56 7.37 4.54
C ASN A 608 -18.58 6.73 3.58
N CYS A 609 -18.77 7.26 2.36
CA CYS A 609 -19.50 6.57 1.31
C CYS A 609 -18.63 5.43 0.77
N PHE A 610 -18.67 4.30 1.48
CA PHE A 610 -18.15 3.02 1.04
C PHE A 610 -19.21 2.36 0.19
N ARG A 611 -19.03 2.39 -1.13
CA ARG A 611 -19.73 1.46 -2.00
C ARG A 611 -19.21 0.05 -1.69
N SER A 612 -20.01 -0.76 -1.01
CA SER A 612 -19.80 -2.20 -0.91
C SER A 612 -19.98 -2.80 -2.29
N PHE A 613 -18.92 -2.78 -3.09
CA PHE A 613 -18.95 -3.18 -4.49
C PHE A 613 -18.44 -4.61 -4.65
N THR A 614 -19.39 -5.54 -4.62
CA THR A 614 -19.22 -6.83 -5.30
C THR A 614 -18.84 -6.57 -6.76
N PRO A 615 -17.81 -7.23 -7.31
CA PRO A 615 -17.40 -6.99 -8.70
C PRO A 615 -18.46 -7.45 -9.71
N GLN A 616 -19.30 -6.52 -10.19
CA GLN A 616 -20.21 -6.74 -11.32
C GLN A 616 -19.98 -5.74 -12.46
N GLY A 617 -18.75 -5.76 -12.98
CA GLY A 617 -18.49 -5.51 -14.40
C GLY A 617 -17.89 -6.79 -14.97
N LYS A 618 -18.69 -7.58 -15.70
CA LYS A 618 -18.27 -8.88 -16.25
C LYS A 618 -17.02 -8.73 -17.15
N PRO A 619 -15.90 -9.43 -16.88
CA PRO A 619 -15.12 -10.01 -17.98
C PRO A 619 -16.04 -10.92 -18.81
N GLU A 620 -15.75 -11.11 -20.10
CA GLU A 620 -16.51 -12.03 -20.95
C GLU A 620 -16.72 -13.37 -20.23
N ALA A 621 -18.00 -13.75 -20.09
CA ALA A 621 -18.48 -14.52 -18.94
C ALA A 621 -17.51 -15.63 -18.49
N GLU A 622 -16.91 -15.45 -17.30
CA GLU A 622 -15.99 -16.41 -16.69
C GLU A 622 -16.60 -17.81 -16.73
N LYS A 623 -16.12 -18.64 -17.68
CA LYS A 623 -16.44 -20.06 -17.75
C LYS A 623 -15.64 -20.79 -16.70
N LYS A 624 -15.99 -20.54 -15.43
CA LYS A 624 -15.78 -21.51 -14.37
C LYS A 624 -16.46 -22.79 -14.82
N ASP A 625 -15.67 -23.87 -14.86
CA ASP A 625 -16.26 -25.19 -15.02
C ASP A 625 -17.10 -25.54 -13.78
N SER A 626 -17.78 -26.68 -13.80
CA SER A 626 -18.57 -27.17 -12.66
C SER A 626 -17.77 -27.38 -11.38
N ASN A 627 -16.43 -27.28 -11.45
CA ASN A 627 -15.51 -27.68 -10.40
C ASN A 627 -14.82 -26.46 -9.75
N GLY A 628 -14.69 -25.34 -10.48
CA GLY A 628 -14.27 -24.04 -9.95
C GLY A 628 -12.93 -23.51 -10.49
N ARG A 629 -12.38 -24.10 -11.56
CA ARG A 629 -11.18 -23.59 -12.24
C ARG A 629 -11.47 -22.27 -13.00
N VAL A 630 -10.47 -21.42 -13.23
CA VAL A 630 -10.59 -20.10 -13.90
C VAL A 630 -9.58 -19.92 -15.04
N ASP A 631 -9.84 -19.04 -16.02
CA ASP A 631 -8.89 -18.78 -17.13
C ASP A 631 -7.51 -18.36 -16.57
N PRO A 632 -6.39 -19.01 -16.98
CA PRO A 632 -5.04 -18.70 -16.48
C PRO A 632 -4.63 -17.23 -16.59
N LYS A 633 -5.20 -16.46 -17.53
CA LYS A 633 -4.97 -15.01 -17.69
C LYS A 633 -5.46 -14.19 -16.49
N THR A 634 -6.39 -14.72 -15.71
CA THR A 634 -6.87 -14.13 -14.45
C THR A 634 -5.95 -14.43 -13.26
N LEU A 635 -5.08 -15.45 -13.37
CA LEU A 635 -4.19 -15.91 -12.32
C LEU A 635 -2.82 -15.19 -12.34
N LYS A 636 -2.18 -15.23 -11.18
CA LYS A 636 -0.80 -14.78 -10.92
C LYS A 636 -0.16 -15.69 -9.88
N LEU A 637 1.17 -15.80 -9.87
CA LEU A 637 1.87 -16.66 -8.91
C LEU A 637 1.58 -16.20 -7.47
N SER A 638 0.98 -17.08 -6.65
CA SER A 638 0.66 -16.73 -5.27
C SER A 638 1.91 -16.56 -4.42
N ASP A 639 1.79 -15.91 -3.25
CA ASP A 639 2.94 -15.76 -2.35
C ASP A 639 3.47 -17.10 -1.82
N LYS A 640 2.64 -18.15 -1.79
CA LYS A 640 3.11 -19.53 -1.53
C LYS A 640 3.97 -20.06 -2.69
N GLY A 641 3.51 -19.91 -3.93
CA GLY A 641 4.26 -20.29 -5.12
C GLY A 641 5.58 -19.53 -5.25
N LYS A 642 5.60 -18.24 -4.93
CA LYS A 642 6.84 -17.43 -4.84
C LYS A 642 7.81 -18.00 -3.82
N GLN A 643 7.35 -18.35 -2.62
CA GLN A 643 8.21 -18.92 -1.58
C GLN A 643 8.73 -20.30 -1.99
N PHE A 644 7.85 -21.18 -2.46
CA PHE A 644 8.22 -22.51 -2.97
C PHE A 644 9.35 -22.44 -4.01
N ILE A 645 9.24 -21.56 -5.01
CA ILE A 645 10.32 -21.39 -6.00
C ILE A 645 11.60 -20.88 -5.33
N LYS A 646 11.54 -19.85 -4.47
CA LYS A 646 12.72 -19.33 -3.76
C LYS A 646 13.45 -20.38 -2.93
N ASP A 647 12.71 -21.28 -2.29
CA ASP A 647 13.27 -22.39 -1.50
C ASP A 647 14.02 -23.39 -2.39
N TRP A 648 13.52 -23.64 -3.61
CA TRP A 648 14.18 -24.50 -4.60
C TRP A 648 15.36 -23.85 -5.33
N GLU A 649 15.31 -22.53 -5.59
CA GLU A 649 16.41 -21.80 -6.24
C GLU A 649 17.54 -21.45 -5.26
N LYS A 650 17.22 -21.33 -3.96
CA LYS A 650 18.08 -20.85 -2.85
C LYS A 650 18.55 -19.39 -3.01
N PHE A 651 18.80 -18.71 -1.90
CA PHE A 651 19.41 -17.38 -1.92
C PHE A 651 20.95 -17.48 -1.89
N GLU A 652 21.62 -17.10 -2.98
CA GLU A 652 23.07 -16.87 -2.99
C GLU A 652 23.40 -15.36 -2.97
N PRO A 653 24.05 -14.83 -1.91
CA PRO A 653 24.28 -13.39 -1.75
C PRO A 653 25.38 -12.82 -2.67
N LYS A 654 26.19 -13.67 -3.31
CA LYS A 654 27.31 -13.28 -4.18
C LYS A 654 27.14 -13.88 -5.57
N ALA A 655 27.81 -13.31 -6.55
CA ALA A 655 27.87 -13.88 -7.89
C ALA A 655 28.59 -15.24 -7.86
N TYR A 656 28.02 -16.24 -8.53
CA TYR A 656 28.50 -17.61 -8.63
C TYR A 656 28.33 -18.14 -10.06
N ASN A 657 29.07 -19.18 -10.42
CA ASN A 657 28.88 -19.90 -11.67
C ASN A 657 27.79 -20.97 -11.47
N ASP A 658 26.72 -20.92 -12.27
CA ASP A 658 25.67 -21.95 -12.29
C ASP A 658 26.12 -23.23 -13.03
N SER A 659 25.22 -24.22 -13.15
CA SER A 659 25.52 -25.53 -13.76
C SER A 659 25.95 -25.46 -15.23
N GLU A 660 25.55 -24.40 -15.94
CA GLU A 660 25.94 -24.15 -17.34
C GLU A 660 27.25 -23.34 -17.44
N GLY A 661 27.85 -22.99 -16.30
CA GLY A 661 29.04 -22.14 -16.21
C GLY A 661 28.75 -20.66 -16.47
N TYR A 662 27.52 -20.19 -16.23
CA TYR A 662 27.16 -18.79 -16.38
C TYR A 662 27.15 -18.06 -15.03
N CYS A 663 27.53 -16.79 -15.04
CA CYS A 663 27.59 -15.96 -13.85
C CYS A 663 26.20 -15.49 -13.44
N THR A 664 25.79 -15.84 -12.22
CA THR A 664 24.43 -15.78 -11.70
C THR A 664 24.44 -15.35 -10.21
N ILE A 665 23.37 -14.77 -9.67
CA ILE A 665 23.30 -14.24 -8.28
C ILE A 665 21.87 -14.31 -7.70
N GLY A 666 21.73 -14.30 -6.37
CA GLY A 666 20.42 -14.30 -5.71
C GLY A 666 19.68 -15.62 -5.91
N TYR A 667 18.36 -15.55 -6.15
CA TYR A 667 17.55 -16.69 -6.60
C TYR A 667 17.70 -16.88 -8.12
N GLY A 668 18.86 -17.39 -8.54
CA GLY A 668 19.14 -17.75 -9.94
C GLY A 668 19.10 -16.60 -10.97
N HIS A 669 19.37 -15.35 -10.58
CA HIS A 669 19.38 -14.21 -11.51
C HIS A 669 20.68 -14.18 -12.34
N LEU A 670 20.59 -14.55 -13.61
CA LEU A 670 21.68 -14.55 -14.58
C LEU A 670 22.24 -13.12 -14.81
N ILE A 671 23.50 -12.90 -14.42
CA ILE A 671 24.27 -11.68 -14.74
C ILE A 671 24.76 -11.74 -16.19
N LYS A 672 25.36 -12.87 -16.61
CA LYS A 672 25.94 -13.00 -17.97
C LYS A 672 26.18 -14.47 -18.37
N ARG A 673 25.99 -14.80 -19.65
CA ARG A 673 26.33 -16.11 -20.25
C ARG A 673 27.84 -16.29 -20.48
N LYS A 674 28.61 -16.18 -19.41
CA LYS A 674 30.05 -16.39 -19.26
C LYS A 674 30.32 -16.65 -17.78
N LYS A 675 31.47 -17.25 -17.44
CA LYS A 675 31.86 -17.41 -16.04
C LYS A 675 32.06 -16.05 -15.35
N CYS A 676 31.91 -15.99 -14.04
CA CYS A 676 32.10 -14.75 -13.26
C CYS A 676 33.54 -14.21 -13.35
N GLU A 677 34.51 -15.09 -13.57
CA GLU A 677 35.93 -14.77 -13.77
C GLU A 677 36.21 -14.17 -15.16
N ASP A 678 35.36 -14.49 -16.16
CA ASP A 678 35.50 -14.03 -17.56
C ASP A 678 34.82 -12.66 -17.82
N ILE A 679 34.32 -11.99 -16.76
CA ILE A 679 33.53 -10.76 -16.86
C ILE A 679 33.90 -9.73 -15.80
N THR A 680 33.77 -8.45 -16.13
CA THR A 680 33.61 -7.41 -15.10
C THR A 680 32.20 -7.52 -14.52
N ILE A 681 32.09 -7.96 -13.26
CA ILE A 681 30.82 -7.97 -12.52
C ILE A 681 30.33 -6.52 -12.34
N PRO A 682 29.05 -6.19 -12.65
CA PRO A 682 28.49 -4.85 -12.43
C PRO A 682 28.63 -4.39 -10.98
N ASP A 683 28.86 -3.09 -10.75
CA ASP A 683 29.08 -2.56 -9.41
C ASP A 683 27.89 -2.78 -8.44
N GLU A 684 26.65 -2.98 -8.94
CA GLU A 684 25.49 -3.34 -8.11
C GLU A 684 25.52 -4.78 -7.56
N PHE A 685 26.33 -5.68 -8.15
CA PHE A 685 26.48 -7.09 -7.75
C PHE A 685 27.87 -7.41 -7.19
N LYS A 686 28.86 -6.56 -7.46
CA LYS A 686 30.30 -6.72 -7.12
C LYS A 686 30.58 -6.94 -5.63
N ASN A 687 29.78 -6.34 -4.75
CA ASN A 687 29.87 -6.50 -3.29
C ASN A 687 28.87 -7.53 -2.73
N GLY A 688 28.16 -8.25 -3.60
CA GLY A 688 27.00 -9.05 -3.25
C GLY A 688 25.72 -8.23 -3.05
N ILE A 689 24.61 -8.92 -2.85
CA ILE A 689 23.26 -8.34 -2.69
C ILE A 689 22.60 -8.83 -1.39
N THR A 690 21.59 -8.10 -0.92
CA THR A 690 20.73 -8.54 0.19
C THR A 690 19.63 -9.47 -0.32
N GLU A 691 19.07 -10.31 0.56
CA GLU A 691 17.93 -11.17 0.21
C GLU A 691 16.69 -10.38 -0.25
N LYS A 692 16.48 -9.17 0.28
CA LYS A 692 15.49 -8.22 -0.25
C LYS A 692 15.78 -7.86 -1.71
N ARG A 693 17.02 -7.53 -2.05
CA ARG A 693 17.42 -7.23 -3.43
C ARG A 693 17.33 -8.46 -4.34
N ALA A 694 17.64 -9.66 -3.83
CA ALA A 694 17.40 -10.91 -4.55
C ALA A 694 15.90 -11.15 -4.80
N THR A 695 15.02 -10.81 -3.85
CA THR A 695 13.57 -10.84 -4.03
C THR A 695 13.11 -9.84 -5.10
N GLU A 696 13.63 -8.61 -5.11
CA GLU A 696 13.34 -7.62 -6.18
C GLU A 696 13.75 -8.14 -7.57
N LEU A 697 14.92 -8.77 -7.68
CA LEU A 697 15.44 -9.37 -8.93
C LEU A 697 14.68 -10.64 -9.35
N PHE A 698 14.12 -11.37 -8.40
CA PHE A 698 13.24 -12.52 -8.60
C PHE A 698 11.87 -12.08 -9.13
N GLU A 699 11.21 -11.13 -8.45
CA GLU A 699 9.91 -10.59 -8.85
C GLU A 699 9.94 -9.95 -10.24
N LEU A 700 11.05 -9.27 -10.59
CA LEU A 700 11.27 -8.73 -11.94
C LEU A 700 11.31 -9.82 -13.03
N ARG A 701 11.72 -11.05 -12.70
CA ARG A 701 11.76 -12.19 -13.64
C ARG A 701 10.42 -12.93 -13.75
N LEU A 702 9.57 -12.89 -12.71
CA LEU A 702 8.34 -13.70 -12.64
C LEU A 702 7.39 -13.49 -13.83
N SER A 703 7.21 -12.26 -14.29
CA SER A 703 6.29 -11.92 -15.37
C SER A 703 6.52 -12.76 -16.64
N LYS A 704 7.79 -13.02 -16.99
CA LYS A 704 8.16 -13.84 -18.15
C LYS A 704 7.70 -15.31 -18.04
N PHE A 705 7.53 -15.82 -16.83
CA PHE A 705 7.05 -17.17 -16.55
C PHE A 705 5.53 -17.20 -16.35
N GLU A 706 4.95 -16.18 -15.71
CA GLU A 706 3.50 -16.00 -15.62
C GLU A 706 2.84 -15.93 -17.01
N GLU A 707 3.38 -15.12 -17.92
CA GLU A 707 2.86 -14.96 -19.28
C GLU A 707 3.06 -16.21 -20.16
N ALA A 708 4.06 -17.04 -19.87
CA ALA A 708 4.24 -18.32 -20.57
C ALA A 708 3.06 -19.27 -20.31
N ILE A 709 2.65 -19.42 -19.04
CA ILE A 709 1.51 -20.26 -18.69
C ILE A 709 0.19 -19.70 -19.26
N LYS A 710 0.02 -18.37 -19.26
CA LYS A 710 -1.17 -17.68 -19.84
C LYS A 710 -1.27 -17.79 -21.36
N ARG A 711 -0.15 -18.03 -22.04
CA ARG A 711 -0.03 -18.23 -23.49
C ARG A 711 -0.22 -19.70 -23.87
N ASP A 712 0.38 -20.61 -23.11
CA ASP A 712 0.49 -22.02 -23.49
C ASP A 712 -0.63 -22.91 -22.94
N ILE A 713 -1.25 -22.54 -21.82
CA ILE A 713 -2.40 -23.24 -21.26
C ILE A 713 -3.69 -22.46 -21.59
N ILE A 714 -4.56 -23.11 -22.36
CA ILE A 714 -5.80 -22.52 -22.90
C ILE A 714 -7.07 -23.03 -22.22
N VAL A 715 -6.92 -23.87 -21.18
CA VAL A 715 -8.00 -24.35 -20.32
C VAL A 715 -7.98 -23.65 -18.96
N PRO A 716 -9.11 -23.59 -18.24
CA PRO A 716 -9.14 -23.11 -16.86
C PRO A 716 -8.19 -23.89 -15.93
N LEU A 717 -7.63 -23.23 -14.91
CA LEU A 717 -6.81 -23.82 -13.84
C LEU A 717 -7.27 -23.35 -12.46
N TYR A 718 -6.92 -24.08 -11.41
CA TYR A 718 -6.87 -23.56 -10.05
C TYR A 718 -5.57 -22.77 -9.80
N GLN A 719 -5.56 -21.95 -8.75
CA GLN A 719 -4.38 -21.18 -8.34
C GLN A 719 -3.14 -22.06 -8.07
N TYR A 720 -3.31 -23.24 -7.49
CA TYR A 720 -2.21 -24.15 -7.16
C TYR A 720 -1.68 -24.93 -8.37
N GLU A 721 -2.55 -25.25 -9.34
CA GLU A 721 -2.15 -25.81 -10.63
C GLU A 721 -1.31 -24.79 -11.42
N TYR A 722 -1.73 -23.52 -11.40
CA TYR A 722 -1.00 -22.41 -12.01
C TYR A 722 0.36 -22.15 -11.34
N ASP A 723 0.40 -22.11 -10.00
CA ASP A 723 1.65 -21.92 -9.24
C ASP A 723 2.67 -23.03 -9.54
N ALA A 724 2.22 -24.30 -9.62
CA ALA A 724 3.08 -25.43 -9.96
C ALA A 724 3.63 -25.35 -11.39
N LEU A 725 2.78 -24.99 -12.36
CA LEU A 725 3.21 -24.79 -13.74
C LEU A 725 4.21 -23.63 -13.88
N VAL A 726 4.01 -22.53 -13.15
CA VAL A 726 4.96 -21.42 -13.11
C VAL A 726 6.29 -21.84 -12.47
N SER A 727 6.29 -22.66 -11.41
CA SER A 727 7.52 -23.23 -10.84
C SER A 727 8.29 -24.11 -11.83
N LEU A 728 7.57 -24.97 -12.55
CA LEU A 728 8.15 -25.82 -13.59
C LEU A 728 8.85 -24.97 -14.67
N VAL A 729 8.15 -23.99 -15.28
CA VAL A 729 8.74 -23.17 -16.35
C VAL A 729 9.75 -22.14 -15.85
N PHE A 730 9.75 -21.79 -14.55
CA PHE A 730 10.85 -21.04 -13.93
C PHE A 730 12.16 -21.84 -14.00
N ASN A 731 12.09 -23.14 -13.72
CA ASN A 731 13.22 -24.06 -13.73
C ASN A 731 13.65 -24.48 -15.16
N THR A 732 12.70 -24.71 -16.08
CA THR A 732 12.99 -25.26 -17.42
C THR A 732 12.99 -24.21 -18.54
N GLY A 733 12.52 -23.00 -18.27
CA GLY A 733 12.40 -21.90 -19.23
C GLY A 733 10.98 -21.73 -19.80
N PRO A 734 10.60 -20.51 -20.23
CA PRO A 734 9.23 -20.17 -20.61
C PRO A 734 8.76 -20.78 -21.94
N GLU A 735 9.67 -21.34 -22.75
CA GLU A 735 9.30 -22.05 -23.98
C GLU A 735 9.24 -23.57 -23.78
N PHE A 736 9.52 -24.08 -22.57
CA PHE A 736 9.60 -25.51 -22.30
C PHE A 736 8.32 -26.26 -22.69
N LEU A 737 7.13 -25.70 -22.41
CA LEU A 737 5.87 -26.32 -22.78
C LEU A 737 5.69 -26.48 -24.30
N ASN A 738 6.33 -25.61 -25.09
CA ASN A 738 6.29 -25.57 -26.56
C ASN A 738 7.41 -26.35 -27.24
N THR A 739 8.59 -26.49 -26.61
CA THR A 739 9.79 -27.08 -27.25
C THR A 739 10.46 -28.21 -26.46
N GLY A 740 9.98 -28.54 -25.26
CA GLY A 740 10.55 -29.55 -24.36
C GLY A 740 10.08 -30.99 -24.62
N GLY A 741 9.13 -31.19 -25.55
CA GLY A 741 8.63 -32.49 -25.95
C GLY A 741 9.48 -33.19 -27.01
N LYS A 742 9.06 -34.41 -27.37
CA LYS A 742 9.69 -35.23 -28.42
C LYS A 742 9.86 -34.41 -29.72
N ASN A 743 11.02 -34.56 -30.37
CA ASN A 743 11.42 -33.84 -31.58
C ASN A 743 11.43 -32.29 -31.46
N LYS A 744 11.62 -31.75 -30.24
CA LYS A 744 11.55 -30.31 -29.91
C LYS A 744 10.15 -29.69 -30.13
N GLY A 745 9.10 -30.52 -30.10
CA GLY A 745 7.72 -30.06 -30.12
C GLY A 745 7.14 -29.84 -28.73
N GLU A 746 5.83 -29.61 -28.68
CA GLU A 746 5.07 -29.43 -27.44
C GLU A 746 5.14 -30.64 -26.50
N THR A 747 5.24 -30.36 -25.21
CA THR A 747 5.25 -31.36 -24.12
C THR A 747 3.93 -32.10 -23.98
N LEU A 748 3.98 -33.33 -23.45
CA LEU A 748 2.78 -34.08 -23.08
C LEU A 748 2.02 -33.41 -21.92
N ILE A 749 2.74 -32.74 -21.00
CA ILE A 749 2.19 -31.84 -19.97
C ILE A 749 1.22 -30.83 -20.60
N LYS A 750 1.69 -30.03 -21.57
CA LYS A 750 0.86 -29.02 -22.26
C LYS A 750 -0.35 -29.65 -22.94
N LYS A 751 -0.16 -30.76 -23.66
CA LYS A 751 -1.22 -31.44 -24.44
C LYS A 751 -2.31 -32.00 -23.55
N LYS A 752 -1.94 -32.79 -22.53
CA LYS A 752 -2.88 -33.39 -21.58
C LYS A 752 -3.64 -32.32 -20.80
N ILE A 753 -2.96 -31.30 -20.27
CA ILE A 753 -3.64 -30.21 -19.56
C ILE A 753 -4.62 -29.49 -20.50
N ASN A 754 -4.23 -29.15 -21.74
CA ASN A 754 -5.14 -28.51 -22.69
C ASN A 754 -6.29 -29.41 -23.19
N ASN A 755 -6.15 -30.74 -23.11
CA ASN A 755 -7.24 -31.70 -23.28
C ASN A 755 -8.16 -31.82 -22.04
N LYS A 756 -7.85 -31.12 -20.94
CA LYS A 756 -8.46 -31.23 -19.59
C LYS A 756 -8.13 -32.53 -18.84
N GLU A 757 -7.12 -33.27 -19.27
CA GLU A 757 -6.52 -34.40 -18.57
C GLU A 757 -5.57 -33.90 -17.46
N TYR A 758 -6.03 -32.98 -16.61
CA TYR A 758 -5.18 -32.19 -15.69
C TYR A 758 -4.23 -33.05 -14.84
N GLU A 759 -4.78 -34.05 -14.16
CA GLU A 759 -4.04 -35.01 -13.33
C GLU A 759 -2.95 -35.73 -14.11
N ALA A 760 -3.33 -36.33 -15.25
CA ALA A 760 -2.43 -37.11 -16.08
C ALA A 760 -1.38 -36.23 -16.79
N GLY A 761 -1.66 -34.94 -16.99
CA GLY A 761 -0.71 -33.96 -17.52
C GLY A 761 0.26 -33.43 -16.46
N ALA A 762 -0.12 -33.45 -15.19
CA ALA A 762 0.80 -33.21 -14.09
C ALA A 762 1.75 -34.40 -13.87
N ASP A 763 1.28 -35.65 -14.01
CA ASP A 763 2.15 -36.83 -13.87
C ASP A 763 3.34 -36.82 -14.87
N GLU A 764 3.15 -36.29 -16.09
CA GLU A 764 4.20 -36.08 -17.10
C GLU A 764 5.32 -35.12 -16.65
N MET A 765 5.11 -34.33 -15.58
CA MET A 765 6.20 -33.54 -14.99
C MET A 765 7.31 -34.44 -14.41
N SER A 766 7.00 -35.69 -14.06
CA SER A 766 7.96 -36.62 -13.45
C SER A 766 9.10 -37.05 -14.39
N ASP A 767 8.93 -36.96 -15.72
CA ASP A 767 9.99 -37.20 -16.70
C ASP A 767 10.98 -36.04 -16.80
N VAL A 768 10.64 -34.85 -16.31
CA VAL A 768 11.39 -33.60 -16.50
C VAL A 768 12.49 -33.46 -15.44
N THR A 769 13.41 -34.42 -15.45
CA THR A 769 14.40 -34.66 -14.38
C THR A 769 15.86 -34.69 -14.84
N ASN A 770 16.12 -34.37 -16.11
CA ASN A 770 17.46 -34.39 -16.73
C ASN A 770 18.24 -35.69 -16.41
N GLY A 771 17.76 -36.82 -16.93
CA GLY A 771 18.36 -38.14 -16.71
C GLY A 771 18.18 -38.70 -15.30
N GLY A 772 17.14 -38.29 -14.56
CA GLY A 772 16.87 -38.78 -13.20
C GLY A 772 17.70 -38.11 -12.09
N THR A 773 18.17 -36.87 -12.32
CA THR A 773 18.93 -36.10 -11.32
C THR A 773 18.11 -35.95 -10.02
N SER A 774 18.65 -36.43 -8.90
CA SER A 774 17.90 -36.63 -7.64
C SER A 774 17.19 -35.38 -7.11
N GLY A 775 17.83 -34.20 -7.20
CA GLY A 775 17.22 -32.93 -6.82
C GLY A 775 16.03 -32.55 -7.71
N LEU A 776 16.10 -32.81 -9.02
CA LEU A 776 14.97 -32.60 -9.94
C LEU A 776 13.87 -33.64 -9.72
N VAL A 777 14.21 -34.91 -9.43
CA VAL A 777 13.22 -35.94 -9.06
C VAL A 777 12.41 -35.53 -7.82
N LYS A 778 13.07 -34.93 -6.80
CA LYS A 778 12.37 -34.33 -5.65
C LYS A 778 11.50 -33.13 -6.09
N ARG A 779 12.07 -32.17 -6.83
CA ARG A 779 11.34 -30.95 -7.26
C ARG A 779 10.11 -31.25 -8.10
N ARG A 780 10.18 -32.19 -9.04
CA ARG A 780 9.04 -32.62 -9.85
C ARG A 780 7.96 -33.26 -8.98
N LYS A 781 8.30 -34.13 -8.02
CA LYS A 781 7.32 -34.69 -7.07
C LYS A 781 6.65 -33.60 -6.23
N ALA A 782 7.39 -32.60 -5.77
CA ALA A 782 6.86 -31.46 -5.03
C ALA A 782 5.93 -30.58 -5.89
N GLU A 783 6.30 -30.29 -7.13
CA GLU A 783 5.47 -29.52 -8.07
C GLU A 783 4.20 -30.29 -8.46
N ILE A 784 4.27 -31.61 -8.63
CA ILE A 784 3.09 -32.48 -8.81
C ILE A 784 2.18 -32.46 -7.57
N ASN A 785 2.75 -32.54 -6.36
CA ASN A 785 1.97 -32.50 -5.11
C ASN A 785 1.28 -31.14 -4.89
N MET A 786 1.93 -30.05 -5.31
CA MET A 786 1.33 -28.72 -5.38
C MET A 786 0.19 -28.68 -6.41
N PHE A 787 0.41 -29.20 -7.63
CA PHE A 787 -0.59 -29.20 -8.70
C PHE A 787 -1.83 -30.03 -8.36
N LYS A 788 -1.65 -31.23 -7.79
CA LYS A 788 -2.75 -32.18 -7.53
C LYS A 788 -3.45 -31.89 -6.19
N ASN A 789 -2.67 -31.68 -5.13
CA ASN A 789 -3.15 -31.68 -3.75
C ASN A 789 -3.08 -30.31 -3.05
N ASN A 790 -2.66 -29.23 -3.73
CA ASN A 790 -2.50 -27.88 -3.14
C ASN A 790 -1.45 -27.84 -2.00
N VAL A 791 -0.48 -28.78 -2.01
CA VAL A 791 0.58 -28.92 -1.00
C VAL A 791 1.90 -28.32 -1.50
N TYR A 792 2.36 -27.26 -0.83
CA TYR A 792 3.59 -26.54 -1.17
C TYR A 792 4.76 -27.06 -0.31
N ASP A 793 5.17 -28.30 -0.53
CA ASP A 793 6.33 -28.90 0.15
C ASP A 793 7.63 -28.59 -0.60
N SER A 794 8.42 -27.66 -0.07
CA SER A 794 9.72 -27.24 -0.61
C SER A 794 10.91 -27.84 0.15
N THR A 795 10.73 -28.96 0.86
CA THR A 795 11.85 -29.62 1.57
C THR A 795 12.68 -30.49 0.60
N HIS A 796 14.03 -30.34 0.63
CA HIS A 796 14.95 -31.08 -0.24
C HIS A 796 16.30 -31.41 0.39
#